data_AF-B0E411-F1
#
_entry.id   AF-B0E411-F1
#
_cell.length_a   1.000
_cell.length_b   1.000
_cell.length_c   1.000
_cell.angle_alpha   90.00
_cell.angle_beta   90.00
_cell.angle_gamma   90.00
#
_symmetry.space_group_name_H-M   'P 1'
#
loop_
_entity.id
_entity.type
_entity.pdbx_description
1 polymer ?
#
loop_
_entity_poly.entity_id
_entity_poly.type
_entity_poly.pdbx_seq_one_letter_code
_entity_poly.pdbx_strand_id
1 'polypeptide(L)'
;MSKRLSESEAFSPHPKRQLLSSDNFADHEREKNLFTREEIGNKKAAAIIFWIMEMSGDFKRKFQGTGELEKVVSAHPELIISLRSAWEACRLQPLLDSPLLNFVDNAVAPEGLNVVRPRGNQEEQEWATQKSWEYQYKGNAAIGLWAHIKVNYNRKSAPQVYANYASIVQSSGMGKSRMTDELAKTCFVITMNLRGTHTTGYPPADGALRDYLTSVTSKNEAFDRADKFFEALFTHTLETLKQEEYEGCDYSNVASKFRKRMTEGQTMQSHNQYHKHFYEEVLYKASQLKRAPPQPQSASAEPAEMARTNSQPTPAKLALTLLCDFLKELYIRPDGEKADEVPLIILAFDEAHTIAERKGSENEEQWSVFYQVRQLLRSFRTLSVFSLFLSTTGKISEFTPAAEYDLSKRIIKGDLIPGQPLTDLGFDPFAHKISLNGDWNLECLTSPGHICSMGRPLFATRWQAGSDDVKRDILIFAAAKLMAEEFVKKFSDDQKLACLAQRIPLEFQSTNYIEQSNERKQVEGHMRVCLKIDGACQTMTTASSSEPILSEAAYFLMTRDHSFNAADALKSVMEGFAISKGDRGEFLVLLLLTLARDATVGLPSIYGNPEKGNRFFSLADFFLGGLFNCSEKSAQELHKLASDFPQAKMHFSHFVKVHEFKAIDLTSLLLLIGRGAGVLCANNQNGVDIINAFLKNGTKLEIGNAGLVLIQVKNDSAYGTQPQQELFDAMNPHNLNILEDKGCAVPIIKIVFALAAKKPLLKVVRKNASASYRAVIYEIWCAGLSPDVLLPIKEKGVWEALLQASYGWKSLYETPLDIAKKLRQSATPGAARENGHYSCWATREC
;
A
#
# COMPACT_ATOMS: atom_id res chain seq x y z
N MET A 1 -2.42 12.18 41.22
CA MET A 1 -0.99 12.37 41.54
C MET A 1 -0.21 11.20 40.96
N SER A 2 0.90 11.54 40.31
CA SER A 2 1.79 10.71 39.50
C SER A 2 2.23 9.38 40.14
N LYS A 3 2.13 8.29 39.37
CA LYS A 3 3.17 7.25 39.29
C LYS A 3 3.22 6.70 37.87
N ARG A 4 4.26 7.11 37.13
CA ARG A 4 4.73 6.48 35.89
C ARG A 4 5.11 5.03 36.22
N LEU A 5 4.42 4.07 35.61
CA LEU A 5 4.88 2.68 35.52
C LEU A 5 5.69 2.54 34.24
N SER A 6 6.90 2.04 34.38
CA SER A 6 7.87 1.75 33.33
C SER A 6 7.37 0.66 32.38
N GLU A 7 7.49 0.90 31.07
CA GLU A 7 7.11 0.01 29.97
C GLU A 7 8.10 -1.16 29.76
N SER A 8 8.60 -1.81 30.81
CA SER A 8 9.65 -2.86 30.67
C SER A 8 9.21 -4.28 31.03
N GLU A 9 7.93 -4.55 31.26
CA GLU A 9 7.46 -5.92 31.56
C GLU A 9 6.20 -6.24 30.75
N ALA A 10 6.36 -6.90 29.60
CA ALA A 10 5.42 -7.89 29.05
C ALA A 10 5.76 -8.30 27.61
N PHE A 11 6.85 -9.05 27.37
CA PHE A 11 6.94 -9.92 26.18
C PHE A 11 7.88 -11.10 26.49
N SER A 12 7.34 -12.32 26.49
CA SER A 12 8.15 -13.53 26.63
C SER A 12 9.16 -13.61 25.48
N PRO A 13 10.46 -13.84 25.75
CA PRO A 13 11.47 -13.96 24.70
C PRO A 13 11.25 -15.22 23.85
N HIS A 14 11.68 -15.16 22.59
CA HIS A 14 11.59 -16.26 21.63
C HIS A 14 12.25 -17.54 22.15
N PRO A 15 11.68 -18.76 21.96
CA PRO A 15 12.22 -20.01 22.51
C PRO A 15 13.68 -20.30 22.14
N LYS A 16 14.13 -19.90 20.94
CA LYS A 16 15.54 -20.05 20.53
C LYS A 16 16.53 -19.14 21.29
N ARG A 17 16.09 -18.05 21.95
CA ARG A 17 16.96 -17.19 22.77
C ARG A 17 17.33 -17.83 24.13
N GLN A 18 16.69 -18.91 24.55
CA GLN A 18 17.10 -19.67 25.74
C GLN A 18 18.22 -20.69 25.47
N LEU A 19 18.63 -20.88 24.22
CA LEU A 19 19.63 -21.89 23.83
C LEU A 19 21.03 -21.34 23.49
N LEU A 20 21.25 -20.02 23.61
CA LEU A 20 22.49 -19.36 23.18
C LEU A 20 23.14 -18.48 24.26
N SER A 21 22.90 -18.77 25.54
CA SER A 21 23.64 -18.15 26.64
C SER A 21 24.64 -19.13 27.25
N SER A 22 25.81 -19.25 26.63
CA SER A 22 27.00 -19.72 27.33
C SER A 22 28.24 -19.15 26.65
N ASP A 23 28.76 -18.06 27.23
CA ASP A 23 30.07 -17.52 26.93
C ASP A 23 31.16 -18.55 27.27
N ASN A 24 31.95 -18.98 26.28
CA ASN A 24 33.40 -19.25 26.39
C ASN A 24 33.95 -19.85 25.09
N PHE A 25 34.74 -19.06 24.36
CA PHE A 25 35.41 -19.43 23.11
C PHE A 25 36.71 -20.24 23.33
N ALA A 26 36.80 -21.03 24.41
CA ALA A 26 38.06 -21.68 24.80
C ALA A 26 38.03 -23.23 24.80
N ASP A 27 36.86 -23.88 24.74
CA ASP A 27 36.76 -25.33 25.04
C ASP A 27 36.26 -26.22 23.89
N HIS A 28 36.48 -25.84 22.64
CA HIS A 28 36.20 -26.70 21.50
C HIS A 28 37.47 -27.16 20.79
N GLU A 29 38.15 -28.16 21.37
CA GLU A 29 39.19 -28.96 20.71
C GLU A 29 38.72 -29.61 19.39
N ARG A 30 37.40 -29.67 19.12
CA ARG A 30 36.85 -30.12 17.84
C ARG A 30 37.07 -29.17 16.67
N GLU A 31 37.39 -27.89 16.90
CA GLU A 31 37.53 -26.90 15.81
C GLU A 31 38.98 -26.68 15.33
N LYS A 32 39.99 -27.17 16.07
CA LYS A 32 41.39 -27.16 15.58
C LYS A 32 41.62 -28.05 14.34
N ASN A 33 40.69 -28.95 14.02
CA ASN A 33 40.77 -29.84 12.86
C ASN A 33 40.18 -29.25 11.56
N LEU A 34 39.69 -28.01 11.55
CA LEU A 34 39.10 -27.41 10.33
C LEU A 34 40.13 -27.14 9.21
N PHE A 35 41.42 -27.00 9.56
CA PHE A 35 42.51 -26.71 8.63
C PHE A 35 43.52 -27.86 8.47
N THR A 36 43.32 -29.01 9.12
CA THR A 36 44.29 -30.12 9.04
C THR A 36 44.03 -31.03 7.83
N ARG A 37 44.95 -30.96 6.87
CA ARG A 37 45.28 -31.97 5.83
C ARG A 37 44.38 -32.18 4.60
N GLU A 38 43.31 -31.42 4.38
CA GLU A 38 42.60 -31.40 3.07
C GLU A 38 42.62 -30.01 2.42
N GLU A 39 42.69 -29.97 1.08
CA GLU A 39 42.49 -28.75 0.30
C GLU A 39 41.13 -28.14 0.66
N ILE A 40 41.13 -26.88 1.08
CA ILE A 40 39.88 -26.15 1.37
C ILE A 40 39.30 -25.76 0.02
N GLY A 41 38.27 -26.48 -0.43
CA GLY A 41 37.54 -26.11 -1.64
C GLY A 41 36.78 -24.79 -1.49
N ASN A 42 36.47 -24.15 -2.63
CA ASN A 42 35.87 -22.81 -2.72
C ASN A 42 34.64 -22.64 -1.83
N LYS A 43 33.74 -23.63 -1.80
CA LYS A 43 32.52 -23.61 -0.99
C LYS A 43 32.79 -23.53 0.51
N LYS A 44 33.79 -24.26 0.99
CA LYS A 44 34.15 -24.33 2.41
C LYS A 44 34.91 -23.06 2.83
N ALA A 45 35.81 -22.56 1.98
CA ALA A 45 36.47 -21.27 2.19
C ALA A 45 35.45 -20.11 2.25
N ALA A 46 34.49 -20.09 1.33
CA ALA A 46 33.42 -19.10 1.33
C ALA A 46 32.58 -19.15 2.60
N ALA A 47 32.17 -20.33 3.07
CA ALA A 47 31.43 -20.45 4.33
C ALA A 47 32.23 -19.91 5.53
N ILE A 48 33.53 -20.18 5.60
CA ILE A 48 34.40 -19.72 6.70
C ILE A 48 34.60 -18.20 6.65
N ILE A 49 34.89 -17.63 5.47
CA ILE A 49 35.04 -16.18 5.30
C ILE A 49 33.72 -15.47 5.66
N PHE A 50 32.58 -16.01 5.20
CA PHE A 50 31.26 -15.47 5.52
C PHE A 50 31.01 -15.39 7.03
N TRP A 51 31.33 -16.47 7.74
CA TRP A 51 31.19 -16.54 9.20
C TRP A 51 32.14 -15.59 9.94
N ILE A 52 33.39 -15.47 9.49
CA ILE A 52 34.37 -14.50 10.05
C ILE A 52 33.89 -13.05 9.89
N MET A 53 33.32 -12.72 8.73
CA MET A 53 32.75 -11.39 8.48
C MET A 53 31.54 -11.12 9.38
N GLU A 54 30.73 -12.13 9.68
CA GLU A 54 29.58 -12.03 10.58
C GLU A 54 30.00 -11.76 12.04
N MET A 55 31.03 -12.48 12.53
CA MET A 55 31.52 -12.36 13.91
C MET A 55 32.28 -11.05 14.21
N SER A 56 32.94 -10.46 13.21
CA SER A 56 33.79 -9.27 13.38
C SER A 56 33.02 -7.94 13.46
N GLY A 57 31.71 -7.94 13.23
CA GLY A 57 30.93 -6.69 13.15
C GLY A 57 31.18 -5.85 11.89
N ASP A 58 32.21 -6.21 11.10
CA ASP A 58 32.48 -5.74 9.73
C ASP A 58 31.52 -6.35 8.70
N PHE A 59 30.45 -7.01 9.17
CA PHE A 59 29.29 -7.46 8.38
C PHE A 59 28.48 -6.29 7.78
N LYS A 60 29.10 -5.21 7.34
CA LYS A 60 28.48 -4.31 6.39
C LYS A 60 28.40 -5.00 5.02
N ARG A 61 27.40 -5.87 4.86
CA ARG A 61 26.47 -5.84 3.72
C ARG A 61 27.08 -5.91 2.31
N LYS A 62 27.93 -6.91 2.01
CA LYS A 62 28.47 -7.11 0.64
C LYS A 62 27.90 -8.33 -0.11
N PHE A 63 27.63 -9.43 0.59
CA PHE A 63 27.17 -10.69 -0.02
C PHE A 63 25.82 -11.14 0.56
N GLN A 64 24.91 -11.62 -0.30
CA GLN A 64 23.58 -12.12 0.06
C GLN A 64 23.59 -13.51 0.72
N GLY A 65 24.72 -14.22 0.62
CA GLY A 65 24.92 -15.53 1.24
C GLY A 65 26.24 -16.17 0.79
N THR A 66 26.52 -17.37 1.32
CA THR A 66 27.76 -18.10 1.03
C THR A 66 27.95 -18.42 -0.46
N GLY A 67 26.88 -18.53 -1.24
CA GLY A 67 26.95 -18.82 -2.67
C GLY A 67 27.49 -17.68 -3.55
N GLU A 68 27.29 -16.41 -3.17
CA GLU A 68 27.92 -15.29 -3.88
C GLU A 68 29.41 -15.22 -3.56
N LEU A 69 29.75 -15.43 -2.28
CA LEU A 69 31.13 -15.48 -1.83
C LEU A 69 31.88 -16.69 -2.41
N GLU A 70 31.19 -17.82 -2.66
CA GLU A 70 31.75 -18.97 -3.37
C GLU A 70 32.16 -18.62 -4.81
N LYS A 71 31.38 -17.79 -5.51
CA LYS A 71 31.75 -17.30 -6.85
C LYS A 71 32.98 -16.39 -6.80
N VAL A 72 33.07 -15.54 -5.79
CA VAL A 72 34.24 -14.66 -5.57
C VAL A 72 35.49 -15.49 -5.27
N VAL A 73 35.39 -16.43 -4.34
CA VAL A 73 36.49 -17.34 -3.99
C VAL A 73 36.89 -18.19 -5.20
N SER A 74 35.93 -18.59 -6.05
CA SER A 74 36.22 -19.30 -7.29
C SER A 74 36.90 -18.44 -8.35
N ALA A 75 36.60 -17.14 -8.40
CA ALA A 75 37.25 -16.19 -9.31
C ALA A 75 38.62 -15.71 -8.78
N HIS A 76 38.82 -15.79 -7.46
CA HIS A 76 40.00 -15.32 -6.74
C HIS A 76 40.50 -16.37 -5.73
N PRO A 77 41.12 -17.48 -6.21
CA PRO A 77 41.62 -18.55 -5.33
C PRO A 77 42.65 -18.08 -4.29
N GLU A 78 43.32 -16.96 -4.53
CA GLU A 78 44.24 -16.29 -3.59
C GLU A 78 43.58 -15.90 -2.25
N LEU A 79 42.24 -15.79 -2.20
CA LEU A 79 41.50 -15.60 -0.95
C LEU A 79 41.59 -16.81 -0.02
N ILE A 80 41.72 -18.02 -0.57
CA ILE A 80 41.89 -19.24 0.24
C ILE A 80 43.26 -19.24 0.91
N ILE A 81 44.28 -18.75 0.19
CA ILE A 81 45.65 -18.59 0.73
C ILE A 81 45.64 -17.52 1.82
N SER A 82 44.99 -16.37 1.55
CA SER A 82 44.86 -15.29 2.52
C SER A 82 44.12 -15.71 3.78
N LEU A 83 43.05 -16.52 3.63
CA LEU A 83 42.30 -17.10 4.74
C LEU A 83 43.18 -18.03 5.58
N ARG A 84 43.98 -18.90 4.94
CA ARG A 84 44.93 -19.78 5.64
C ARG A 84 45.99 -18.98 6.38
N SER A 85 46.59 -17.98 5.75
CA SER A 85 47.59 -17.12 6.39
C SER A 85 47.02 -16.32 7.56
N ALA A 86 45.80 -15.81 7.44
CA ALA A 86 45.10 -15.11 8.53
C ALA A 86 44.79 -16.03 9.71
N TRP A 87 44.40 -17.28 9.41
CA TRP A 87 44.15 -18.33 10.40
C TRP A 87 45.43 -18.73 11.14
N GLU A 88 46.51 -19.04 10.42
CA GLU A 88 47.82 -19.39 10.98
C GLU A 88 48.41 -18.24 11.82
N ALA A 89 48.23 -17.00 11.38
CA ALA A 89 48.68 -15.81 12.10
C ALA A 89 47.76 -15.41 13.28
N CYS A 90 46.61 -16.07 13.47
CA CYS A 90 45.57 -15.70 14.43
C CYS A 90 45.17 -14.22 14.33
N ARG A 91 45.15 -13.65 13.11
CA ARG A 91 44.83 -12.25 12.85
C ARG A 91 43.95 -12.15 11.62
N LEU A 92 42.68 -11.80 11.84
CA LEU A 92 41.65 -11.74 10.79
C LEU A 92 41.62 -10.41 10.04
N GLN A 93 42.13 -9.33 10.62
CA GLN A 93 42.09 -7.98 10.03
C GLN A 93 42.71 -7.89 8.62
N PRO A 94 43.89 -8.47 8.33
CA PRO A 94 44.49 -8.40 6.99
C PRO A 94 43.65 -9.07 5.90
N LEU A 95 42.88 -10.10 6.26
CA LEU A 95 41.93 -10.74 5.35
C LEU A 95 40.73 -9.83 5.10
N LEU A 96 40.16 -9.25 6.16
CA LEU A 96 39.02 -8.34 6.07
C LEU A 96 39.34 -7.04 5.30
N ASP A 97 40.57 -6.55 5.42
CA ASP A 97 41.07 -5.37 4.69
C ASP A 97 41.47 -5.70 3.24
N SER A 98 41.41 -6.97 2.83
CA SER A 98 41.84 -7.41 1.50
C SER A 98 41.11 -6.65 0.39
N PRO A 99 41.84 -6.04 -0.56
CA PRO A 99 41.25 -5.36 -1.71
C PRO A 99 40.30 -6.26 -2.48
N LEU A 100 40.51 -7.58 -2.49
CA LEU A 100 39.70 -8.55 -3.23
C LEU A 100 38.31 -8.77 -2.62
N LEU A 101 38.18 -8.73 -1.30
CA LEU A 101 36.87 -8.69 -0.63
C LEU A 101 36.23 -7.30 -0.72
N ASN A 102 37.03 -6.29 -1.06
CA ASN A 102 36.60 -4.90 -1.21
C ASN A 102 36.25 -4.49 -2.64
N PHE A 103 36.73 -5.20 -3.69
CA PHE A 103 36.53 -4.85 -5.10
C PHE A 103 35.27 -5.44 -5.73
N VAL A 104 34.56 -6.35 -5.04
CA VAL A 104 33.37 -7.06 -5.57
C VAL A 104 32.07 -6.26 -5.45
N ASP A 105 32.12 -4.92 -5.45
CA ASP A 105 30.90 -4.10 -5.55
C ASP A 105 30.19 -4.26 -6.91
N ASN A 106 30.86 -4.85 -7.92
CA ASN A 106 30.36 -4.90 -9.31
C ASN A 106 30.26 -6.31 -9.93
N ALA A 107 30.62 -7.40 -9.25
CA ALA A 107 30.63 -8.71 -9.88
C ALA A 107 29.41 -9.56 -9.47
N VAL A 108 28.46 -9.64 -10.43
CA VAL A 108 27.27 -10.50 -10.44
C VAL A 108 26.13 -10.02 -9.54
N ALA A 109 25.65 -8.78 -9.76
CA ALA A 109 24.23 -8.53 -9.57
C ALA A 109 23.48 -9.44 -10.57
N PRO A 110 22.54 -10.32 -10.14
CA PRO A 110 21.66 -10.98 -11.09
C PRO A 110 20.95 -9.91 -11.94
N GLU A 111 20.67 -10.20 -13.21
CA GLU A 111 19.84 -9.31 -14.04
C GLU A 111 18.44 -9.18 -13.43
N GLY A 112 18.23 -8.17 -12.58
CA GLY A 112 16.96 -7.86 -11.91
C GLY A 112 17.12 -7.52 -10.42
N LEU A 113 16.26 -6.64 -9.89
CA LEU A 113 16.20 -6.37 -8.47
C LEU A 113 15.46 -7.50 -7.78
N ASN A 114 16.21 -8.35 -7.07
CA ASN A 114 15.61 -9.30 -6.17
C ASN A 114 15.09 -8.55 -4.94
N VAL A 115 13.82 -8.15 -4.98
CA VAL A 115 13.07 -7.54 -3.86
C VAL A 115 12.74 -8.59 -2.80
N VAL A 116 13.57 -9.66 -2.72
CA VAL A 116 13.37 -10.89 -1.95
C VAL A 116 12.77 -10.48 -0.63
N ARG A 117 11.70 -11.18 -0.28
CA ARG A 117 11.14 -11.29 1.06
C ARG A 117 12.17 -10.91 2.13
N PRO A 118 11.75 -10.19 3.20
CA PRO A 118 12.61 -9.79 4.30
C PRO A 118 13.81 -10.72 4.52
N ARG A 119 15.03 -10.17 4.44
CA ARG A 119 16.28 -10.95 4.36
C ARG A 119 16.57 -11.76 5.63
N GLY A 120 15.88 -11.44 6.71
CA GLY A 120 15.91 -12.13 7.98
C GLY A 120 15.25 -13.50 7.92
N ASN A 121 15.40 -14.25 9.01
CA ASN A 121 14.90 -15.61 9.13
C ASN A 121 13.39 -15.68 8.81
N GLN A 122 13.01 -16.51 7.83
CA GLN A 122 11.61 -16.69 7.43
C GLN A 122 10.73 -17.11 8.61
N GLU A 123 11.24 -17.95 9.52
CA GLU A 123 10.50 -18.33 10.73
C GLU A 123 10.19 -17.11 11.61
N GLU A 124 11.11 -16.15 11.72
CA GLU A 124 10.89 -14.91 12.47
C GLU A 124 9.88 -14.00 11.78
N GLN A 125 9.90 -13.95 10.44
CA GLN A 125 8.90 -13.22 9.65
C GLN A 125 7.50 -13.80 9.83
N GLU A 126 7.39 -15.12 9.88
CA GLU A 126 6.15 -15.84 10.13
C GLU A 126 5.67 -15.65 11.57
N TRP A 127 6.59 -15.78 12.55
CA TRP A 127 6.32 -15.52 13.96
C TRP A 127 5.81 -14.10 14.20
N ALA A 128 6.46 -13.08 13.63
CA ALA A 128 6.02 -11.70 13.75
C ALA A 128 4.62 -11.48 13.17
N THR A 129 4.26 -12.21 12.11
CA THR A 129 2.90 -12.18 11.55
C THR A 129 1.87 -12.77 12.52
N GLN A 130 2.17 -13.93 13.10
CA GLN A 130 1.31 -14.59 14.09
C GLN A 130 1.14 -13.70 15.33
N LYS A 131 2.24 -13.14 15.85
CA LYS A 131 2.20 -12.24 17.02
C LYS A 131 1.55 -10.90 16.73
N SER A 132 1.65 -10.38 15.50
CA SER A 132 0.89 -9.19 15.10
C SER A 132 -0.62 -9.41 15.24
N TRP A 133 -1.10 -10.63 14.98
CA TRP A 133 -2.49 -10.99 15.18
C TRP A 133 -2.88 -11.11 16.66
N GLU A 134 -1.96 -11.30 17.58
CA GLU A 134 -2.29 -11.29 19.01
C GLU A 134 -2.31 -9.87 19.59
N TYR A 135 -1.73 -8.90 18.88
CA TYR A 135 -1.64 -7.52 19.32
C TYR A 135 -3.01 -6.86 19.50
N GLN A 136 -3.11 -5.94 20.47
CA GLN A 136 -4.36 -5.27 20.80
C GLN A 136 -4.99 -4.59 19.57
N TYR A 137 -6.27 -4.90 19.31
CA TYR A 137 -7.05 -4.24 18.26
C TYR A 137 -7.26 -2.75 18.59
N LYS A 138 -7.06 -1.86 17.62
CA LYS A 138 -7.27 -0.41 17.75
C LYS A 138 -8.12 0.13 16.61
N GLY A 139 -8.93 1.14 16.91
CA GLY A 139 -9.85 1.77 15.97
C GLY A 139 -11.27 1.19 16.06
N ASN A 140 -12.18 1.77 15.27
CA ASN A 140 -13.61 1.50 15.34
C ASN A 140 -14.13 0.66 14.16
N ALA A 141 -13.25 0.05 13.36
CA ALA A 141 -13.68 -0.61 12.13
C ALA A 141 -14.61 -1.81 12.38
N ALA A 142 -14.41 -2.59 13.46
CA ALA A 142 -15.33 -3.67 13.85
C ALA A 142 -16.72 -3.15 14.24
N ILE A 143 -16.79 -1.99 14.92
CA ILE A 143 -18.05 -1.31 15.25
C ILE A 143 -18.74 -0.83 13.97
N GLY A 144 -17.96 -0.22 13.05
CA GLY A 144 -18.45 0.21 11.74
C GLY A 144 -18.96 -0.96 10.89
N LEU A 145 -18.26 -2.10 10.89
CA LEU A 145 -18.70 -3.34 10.24
C LEU A 145 -20.05 -3.82 10.80
N TRP A 146 -20.22 -3.84 12.13
CA TRP A 146 -21.50 -4.22 12.72
C TRP A 146 -22.63 -3.26 12.33
N ALA A 147 -22.38 -1.95 12.36
CA ALA A 147 -23.35 -0.95 11.91
C ALA A 147 -23.72 -1.15 10.43
N HIS A 148 -22.74 -1.41 9.56
CA HIS A 148 -22.96 -1.72 8.15
C HIS A 148 -23.81 -2.98 7.96
N ILE A 149 -23.51 -4.05 8.70
CA ILE A 149 -24.29 -5.29 8.68
C ILE A 149 -25.74 -5.00 9.07
N LYS A 150 -25.99 -4.27 10.17
CA LYS A 150 -27.35 -3.96 10.64
C LYS A 150 -28.14 -3.15 9.61
N VAL A 151 -27.53 -2.13 9.00
CA VAL A 151 -28.18 -1.31 7.96
C VAL A 151 -28.53 -2.13 6.72
N ASN A 152 -27.66 -3.08 6.35
CA ASN A 152 -27.85 -3.92 5.15
C ASN A 152 -28.57 -5.25 5.45
N TYR A 153 -28.90 -5.53 6.71
CA TYR A 153 -29.62 -6.72 7.11
C TYR A 153 -31.11 -6.51 6.91
N ASN A 154 -31.69 -7.25 5.97
CA ASN A 154 -33.04 -6.99 5.53
C ASN A 154 -33.88 -8.27 5.50
N ARG A 155 -34.71 -8.44 6.54
CA ARG A 155 -35.70 -9.52 6.57
C ARG A 155 -36.95 -9.23 5.74
N LYS A 156 -37.39 -7.97 5.63
CA LYS A 156 -38.70 -7.58 5.06
C LYS A 156 -38.76 -6.19 4.41
N SER A 157 -37.84 -5.28 4.71
CA SER A 157 -37.91 -3.83 4.41
C SER A 157 -37.35 -3.41 3.05
N ALA A 158 -36.52 -4.22 2.39
CA ALA A 158 -35.92 -3.91 1.07
C ALA A 158 -35.96 -5.13 0.13
N PRO A 159 -37.15 -5.58 -0.34
CA PRO A 159 -37.32 -6.83 -1.11
C PRO A 159 -36.42 -6.94 -2.36
N GLN A 160 -35.93 -5.81 -2.87
CA GLN A 160 -34.99 -5.68 -3.98
C GLN A 160 -33.56 -6.16 -3.68
N VAL A 161 -33.13 -6.28 -2.41
CA VAL A 161 -31.77 -6.78 -2.10
C VAL A 161 -31.70 -8.28 -2.38
N TYR A 162 -30.68 -8.69 -3.14
CA TYR A 162 -30.54 -10.07 -3.63
C TYR A 162 -30.48 -11.10 -2.50
N ALA A 163 -29.60 -10.90 -1.52
CA ALA A 163 -29.42 -11.75 -0.33
C ALA A 163 -28.74 -10.94 0.79
N ASN A 164 -28.76 -11.44 2.03
CA ASN A 164 -28.12 -10.81 3.19
C ASN A 164 -26.60 -11.05 3.16
N TYR A 165 -25.88 -10.30 2.32
CA TYR A 165 -24.41 -10.35 2.29
C TYR A 165 -23.80 -8.99 1.98
N ALA A 166 -22.52 -8.83 2.30
CA ALA A 166 -21.69 -7.72 1.87
C ALA A 166 -20.29 -8.20 1.49
N SER A 167 -19.68 -7.51 0.53
CA SER A 167 -18.27 -7.69 0.19
C SER A 167 -17.43 -6.67 0.96
N ILE A 168 -16.32 -7.06 1.55
CA ILE A 168 -15.38 -6.14 2.19
C ILE A 168 -14.22 -5.91 1.23
N VAL A 169 -14.14 -4.70 0.67
CA VAL A 169 -13.21 -4.36 -0.41
C VAL A 169 -12.20 -3.34 0.06
N GLN A 170 -10.94 -3.76 0.17
CA GLN A 170 -9.84 -2.90 0.56
C GLN A 170 -8.50 -3.57 0.21
N SER A 171 -7.41 -2.81 0.10
CA SER A 171 -6.07 -3.39 -0.16
C SER A 171 -5.52 -4.24 0.99
N SER A 172 -4.43 -4.95 0.72
CA SER A 172 -3.74 -5.81 1.68
C SER A 172 -3.23 -5.02 2.89
N GLY A 173 -3.29 -5.63 4.08
CA GLY A 173 -2.77 -5.04 5.32
C GLY A 173 -3.68 -4.02 6.02
N MET A 174 -4.87 -3.75 5.49
CA MET A 174 -5.85 -2.83 6.09
C MET A 174 -6.68 -3.47 7.22
N GLY A 175 -6.49 -4.76 7.48
CA GLY A 175 -7.08 -5.44 8.64
C GLY A 175 -8.46 -6.05 8.42
N LYS A 176 -8.86 -6.39 7.17
CA LYS A 176 -10.15 -7.04 6.86
C LYS A 176 -10.45 -8.26 7.75
N SER A 177 -9.60 -9.29 7.69
CA SER A 177 -9.78 -10.52 8.47
C SER A 177 -9.71 -10.25 9.97
N ARG A 178 -8.84 -9.32 10.39
CA ARG A 178 -8.68 -8.94 11.79
C ARG A 178 -9.90 -8.18 12.34
N MET A 179 -10.54 -7.34 11.54
CA MET A 179 -11.79 -6.66 11.87
C MET A 179 -12.93 -7.66 12.05
N THR A 180 -13.04 -8.65 11.16
CA THR A 180 -14.03 -9.72 11.28
C THR A 180 -13.77 -10.60 12.51
N ASP A 181 -12.50 -10.90 12.81
CA ASP A 181 -12.09 -11.62 14.02
C ASP A 181 -12.38 -10.83 15.30
N GLU A 182 -12.27 -9.50 15.28
CA GLU A 182 -12.65 -8.64 16.40
C GLU A 182 -14.17 -8.66 16.60
N LEU A 183 -14.96 -8.58 15.53
CA LEU A 183 -16.42 -8.73 15.59
C LEU A 183 -16.83 -10.09 16.18
N ALA A 184 -16.07 -11.15 15.89
CA ALA A 184 -16.32 -12.50 16.37
C ALA A 184 -16.19 -12.67 17.89
N LYS A 185 -15.68 -11.66 18.62
CA LYS A 185 -15.67 -11.65 20.09
C LYS A 185 -17.06 -11.42 20.70
N THR A 186 -17.98 -10.80 19.96
CA THR A 186 -19.32 -10.44 20.46
C THR A 186 -20.44 -10.98 19.57
N CYS A 187 -20.16 -11.25 18.29
CA CYS A 187 -21.11 -11.85 17.35
C CYS A 187 -20.66 -13.26 16.97
N PHE A 188 -21.61 -14.19 16.81
CA PHE A 188 -21.29 -15.56 16.42
C PHE A 188 -20.88 -15.61 14.93
N VAL A 189 -19.59 -15.75 14.67
CA VAL A 189 -18.99 -15.77 13.33
C VAL A 189 -18.40 -17.14 13.02
N ILE A 190 -18.76 -17.71 11.87
CA ILE A 190 -18.12 -18.90 11.29
C ILE A 190 -17.19 -18.43 10.17
N THR A 191 -15.88 -18.55 10.38
CA THR A 191 -14.84 -18.09 9.45
C THR A 191 -14.35 -19.22 8.56
N MET A 192 -14.31 -19.00 7.26
CA MET A 192 -13.83 -19.93 6.23
C MET A 192 -12.82 -19.21 5.36
N ASN A 193 -11.54 -19.58 5.42
CA ASN A 193 -10.49 -19.00 4.59
C ASN A 193 -10.27 -19.84 3.33
N LEU A 194 -10.73 -19.37 2.18
CA LEU A 194 -10.74 -20.12 0.92
C LEU A 194 -9.53 -19.84 0.02
N ARG A 195 -8.44 -19.30 0.59
CA ARG A 195 -7.23 -18.90 -0.15
C ARG A 195 -6.67 -20.03 -1.03
N GLY A 196 -6.14 -19.69 -2.21
CA GLY A 196 -5.58 -20.64 -3.18
C GLY A 196 -4.33 -21.40 -2.70
N THR A 197 -4.10 -22.60 -3.24
CA THR A 197 -3.07 -23.59 -2.84
C THR A 197 -1.63 -23.07 -2.84
N HIS A 198 -1.29 -22.10 -3.70
CA HIS A 198 0.08 -21.62 -3.90
C HIS A 198 0.33 -20.24 -3.29
N THR A 199 -0.54 -19.78 -2.39
CA THR A 199 -0.46 -18.44 -1.81
C THR A 199 -0.28 -18.50 -0.30
N THR A 200 0.53 -17.59 0.23
CA THR A 200 0.81 -17.48 1.67
C THR A 200 -0.01 -16.36 2.29
N GLY A 201 -0.30 -16.47 3.59
CA GLY A 201 -1.02 -15.41 4.30
C GLY A 201 -1.49 -15.86 5.67
N TYR A 202 -2.04 -14.92 6.44
CA TYR A 202 -2.61 -15.16 7.75
C TYR A 202 -4.00 -14.54 7.84
N PRO A 203 -5.02 -15.25 8.35
CA PRO A 203 -4.98 -16.63 8.89
C PRO A 203 -4.63 -17.71 7.85
N PRO A 204 -4.33 -18.96 8.27
CA PRO A 204 -4.16 -20.10 7.38
C PRO A 204 -5.38 -20.35 6.48
N ALA A 205 -5.21 -21.21 5.47
CA ALA A 205 -6.27 -21.54 4.52
C ALA A 205 -6.96 -22.85 4.90
N ASP A 206 -8.28 -22.91 4.69
CA ASP A 206 -9.12 -24.09 4.78
C ASP A 206 -9.09 -24.88 3.46
N GLY A 207 -7.93 -25.49 3.17
CA GLY A 207 -7.67 -26.15 1.90
C GLY A 207 -8.71 -27.22 1.54
N ALA A 208 -9.03 -28.11 2.48
CA ALA A 208 -10.02 -29.18 2.25
C ALA A 208 -11.43 -28.63 1.98
N LEU A 209 -11.81 -27.56 2.68
CA LEU A 209 -13.10 -26.89 2.47
C LEU A 209 -13.16 -26.23 1.09
N ARG A 210 -12.14 -25.45 0.74
CA ARG A 210 -12.01 -24.83 -0.58
C ARG A 210 -12.14 -25.90 -1.66
N ASP A 211 -11.36 -26.97 -1.58
CA ASP A 211 -11.32 -28.01 -2.60
C ASP A 211 -12.66 -28.76 -2.71
N TYR A 212 -13.37 -28.97 -1.59
CA TYR A 212 -14.71 -29.56 -1.60
C TYR A 212 -15.70 -28.70 -2.41
N LEU A 213 -15.67 -27.37 -2.20
CA LEU A 213 -16.55 -26.41 -2.88
C LEU A 213 -16.16 -26.18 -4.35
N THR A 214 -14.86 -26.17 -4.67
CA THR A 214 -14.36 -25.78 -6.01
C THR A 214 -14.16 -26.94 -6.97
N SER A 215 -13.96 -28.17 -6.49
CA SER A 215 -13.75 -29.38 -7.31
C SER A 215 -15.05 -29.89 -7.93
N VAL A 216 -15.69 -29.04 -8.72
CA VAL A 216 -17.00 -29.24 -9.34
C VAL A 216 -16.94 -28.93 -10.83
N THR A 217 -17.65 -29.73 -11.62
CA THR A 217 -17.63 -29.72 -13.09
C THR A 217 -18.84 -29.04 -13.72
N SER A 218 -19.93 -28.83 -12.96
CA SER A 218 -21.14 -28.19 -13.45
C SER A 218 -21.78 -27.26 -12.41
N LYS A 219 -22.63 -26.34 -12.89
CA LYS A 219 -23.40 -25.45 -12.02
C LYS A 219 -24.31 -26.18 -11.03
N ASN A 220 -24.89 -27.32 -11.45
CA ASN A 220 -25.78 -28.13 -10.62
C ASN A 220 -24.99 -28.86 -9.52
N GLU A 221 -23.82 -29.41 -9.85
CA GLU A 221 -22.93 -30.02 -8.87
C GLU A 221 -22.43 -28.99 -7.85
N ALA A 222 -22.09 -27.78 -8.30
CA ALA A 222 -21.66 -26.68 -7.43
C ALA A 222 -22.77 -26.27 -6.44
N PHE A 223 -24.01 -26.16 -6.91
CA PHE A 223 -25.16 -25.88 -6.03
C PHE A 223 -25.40 -27.01 -5.03
N ASP A 224 -25.39 -28.27 -5.50
CA ASP A 224 -25.62 -29.44 -4.64
C ASP A 224 -24.56 -29.57 -3.54
N ARG A 225 -23.28 -29.42 -3.88
CA ARG A 225 -22.18 -29.45 -2.91
C ARG A 225 -22.29 -28.30 -1.92
N ALA A 226 -22.59 -27.08 -2.38
CA ALA A 226 -22.76 -25.94 -1.48
C ALA A 226 -23.93 -26.16 -0.50
N ASP A 227 -25.06 -26.70 -0.95
CA ASP A 227 -26.22 -26.97 -0.10
C ASP A 227 -25.94 -28.11 0.89
N LYS A 228 -25.26 -29.19 0.48
CA LYS A 228 -24.78 -30.26 1.39
C LYS A 228 -23.78 -29.73 2.43
N PHE A 229 -22.86 -28.88 1.99
CA PHE A 229 -21.89 -28.23 2.88
C PHE A 229 -22.61 -27.39 3.93
N PHE A 230 -23.53 -26.50 3.54
CA PHE A 230 -24.26 -25.68 4.50
C PHE A 230 -25.16 -26.49 5.43
N GLU A 231 -25.82 -27.53 4.93
CA GLU A 231 -26.60 -28.47 5.75
C GLU A 231 -25.72 -29.10 6.85
N ALA A 232 -24.58 -29.66 6.46
CA ALA A 232 -23.63 -30.26 7.40
C ALA A 232 -23.02 -29.22 8.35
N LEU A 233 -22.67 -28.03 7.85
CA LEU A 233 -22.10 -26.94 8.63
C LEU A 233 -23.04 -26.52 9.75
N PHE A 234 -24.29 -26.21 9.44
CA PHE A 234 -25.25 -25.74 10.44
C PHE A 234 -25.63 -26.85 11.42
N THR A 235 -25.77 -28.09 10.94
CA THR A 235 -26.06 -29.24 11.81
C THR A 235 -24.91 -29.49 12.79
N HIS A 236 -23.68 -29.57 12.30
CA HIS A 236 -22.52 -29.82 13.15
C HIS A 236 -22.21 -28.65 14.08
N THR A 237 -22.45 -27.41 13.63
CA THR A 237 -22.38 -26.23 14.51
C THR A 237 -23.36 -26.36 15.66
N LEU A 238 -24.62 -26.71 15.39
CA LEU A 238 -25.63 -26.88 16.43
C LEU A 238 -25.26 -28.01 17.42
N GLU A 239 -24.76 -29.14 16.91
CA GLU A 239 -24.23 -30.23 17.75
C GLU A 239 -23.10 -29.75 18.66
N THR A 240 -22.16 -28.98 18.09
CA THR A 240 -21.01 -28.41 18.82
C THR A 240 -21.46 -27.48 19.94
N LEU A 241 -22.42 -26.59 19.66
CA LEU A 241 -22.92 -25.61 20.63
C LEU A 241 -23.81 -26.22 21.72
N LYS A 242 -24.21 -27.49 21.59
CA LYS A 242 -24.95 -28.25 22.61
C LYS A 242 -24.06 -29.06 23.55
N GLN A 243 -22.74 -29.08 23.31
CA GLN A 243 -21.80 -29.76 24.20
C GLN A 243 -21.73 -29.05 25.56
N GLU A 244 -21.39 -29.81 26.62
CA GLU A 244 -21.28 -29.33 28.02
C GLU A 244 -20.46 -28.03 28.15
N GLU A 245 -19.46 -27.87 27.28
CA GLU A 245 -18.63 -26.67 27.28
C GLU A 245 -19.39 -25.36 27.01
N TYR A 246 -20.54 -25.39 26.32
CA TYR A 246 -21.34 -24.20 26.01
C TYR A 246 -22.58 -24.09 26.92
N GLU A 247 -22.75 -25.01 27.87
CA GLU A 247 -23.88 -25.00 28.78
C GLU A 247 -23.90 -23.73 29.64
N GLY A 248 -25.08 -23.13 29.79
CA GLY A 248 -25.28 -21.89 30.55
C GLY A 248 -24.66 -20.61 29.93
N CYS A 249 -24.03 -20.70 28.76
CA CYS A 249 -23.49 -19.53 28.09
C CYS A 249 -24.60 -18.71 27.41
N ASP A 250 -24.56 -17.39 27.58
CA ASP A 250 -25.32 -16.48 26.71
C ASP A 250 -24.69 -16.40 25.30
N TYR A 251 -25.40 -15.75 24.37
CA TYR A 251 -24.96 -15.58 22.99
C TYR A 251 -23.56 -14.98 22.85
N SER A 252 -23.23 -13.93 23.60
CA SER A 252 -21.92 -13.26 23.48
C SER A 252 -20.79 -14.17 23.99
N ASN A 253 -21.04 -14.92 25.06
CA ASN A 253 -20.11 -15.89 25.60
C ASN A 253 -19.92 -17.07 24.66
N VAL A 254 -21.00 -17.58 24.03
CA VAL A 254 -20.91 -18.60 22.98
C VAL A 254 -20.07 -18.11 21.81
N ALA A 255 -20.32 -16.89 21.30
CA ALA A 255 -19.56 -16.29 20.22
C ALA A 255 -18.06 -16.21 20.55
N SER A 256 -17.71 -15.59 21.68
CA SER A 256 -16.33 -15.41 22.12
C SER A 256 -15.61 -16.76 22.34
N LYS A 257 -16.28 -17.72 22.99
CA LYS A 257 -15.71 -19.05 23.26
C LYS A 257 -15.50 -19.86 21.99
N PHE A 258 -16.48 -19.88 21.09
CA PHE A 258 -16.36 -20.53 19.78
C PHE A 258 -15.21 -19.93 18.97
N ARG A 259 -15.15 -18.60 18.85
CA ARG A 259 -14.04 -17.88 18.19
C ARG A 259 -12.69 -18.25 18.80
N LYS A 260 -12.58 -18.28 20.13
CA LYS A 260 -11.33 -18.63 20.82
C LYS A 260 -10.88 -20.03 20.42
N ARG A 261 -11.76 -21.04 20.51
CA ARG A 261 -11.43 -22.43 20.12
C ARG A 261 -11.05 -22.55 18.65
N MET A 262 -11.69 -21.80 17.77
CA MET A 262 -11.39 -21.81 16.33
C MET A 262 -10.05 -21.15 15.94
N THR A 263 -9.44 -20.35 16.83
CA THR A 263 -8.26 -19.53 16.50
C THR A 263 -7.04 -19.73 17.41
N GLU A 264 -7.25 -20.25 18.63
CA GLU A 264 -6.19 -20.39 19.64
C GLU A 264 -5.05 -21.29 19.15
N GLY A 265 -3.82 -20.77 19.17
CA GLY A 265 -2.63 -21.52 18.76
C GLY A 265 -2.46 -21.77 17.25
N GLN A 266 -3.24 -21.11 16.38
CA GLN A 266 -3.05 -21.22 14.93
C GLN A 266 -1.72 -20.57 14.49
N THR A 267 -1.02 -21.21 13.55
CA THR A 267 0.28 -20.73 13.03
C THR A 267 0.11 -20.06 11.66
N MET A 268 1.19 -19.70 10.98
CA MET A 268 1.15 -19.28 9.57
C MET A 268 0.76 -20.43 8.64
N GLN A 269 1.19 -21.65 8.97
CA GLN A 269 1.07 -22.81 8.11
C GLN A 269 -0.27 -23.52 8.28
N SER A 270 -0.83 -23.52 9.48
CA SER A 270 -2.02 -24.34 9.73
C SER A 270 -2.88 -23.83 10.88
N HIS A 271 -4.19 -24.06 10.77
CA HIS A 271 -5.13 -23.89 11.87
C HIS A 271 -4.83 -24.88 13.01
N ASN A 272 -5.38 -24.59 14.18
CA ASN A 272 -5.31 -25.48 15.33
C ASN A 272 -6.09 -26.79 15.11
N GLN A 273 -5.93 -27.75 16.02
CA GLN A 273 -6.58 -29.06 15.90
C GLN A 273 -8.11 -28.98 15.95
N TYR A 274 -8.66 -28.12 16.80
CA TYR A 274 -10.11 -27.96 16.94
C TYR A 274 -10.76 -27.48 15.64
N HIS A 275 -10.19 -26.46 15.01
CA HIS A 275 -10.65 -25.91 13.74
C HIS A 275 -10.58 -26.96 12.62
N LYS A 276 -9.46 -27.68 12.51
CA LYS A 276 -9.29 -28.76 11.52
C LYS A 276 -10.35 -29.85 11.70
N HIS A 277 -10.49 -30.34 12.92
CA HIS A 277 -11.46 -31.38 13.24
C HIS A 277 -12.90 -30.93 12.97
N PHE A 278 -13.24 -29.69 13.33
CA PHE A 278 -14.56 -29.11 13.05
C PHE A 278 -14.91 -29.17 11.56
N TYR A 279 -14.02 -28.70 10.68
CA TYR A 279 -14.28 -28.76 9.23
C TYR A 279 -14.14 -30.15 8.65
N GLU A 280 -13.28 -31.02 9.17
CA GLU A 280 -13.21 -32.43 8.78
C GLU A 280 -14.55 -33.14 9.03
N GLU A 281 -15.16 -32.94 10.20
CA GLU A 281 -16.48 -33.48 10.52
C GLU A 281 -17.60 -32.89 9.66
N VAL A 282 -17.56 -31.58 9.39
CA VAL A 282 -18.51 -30.94 8.46
C VAL A 282 -18.41 -31.57 7.07
N LEU A 283 -17.20 -31.73 6.54
CA LEU A 283 -16.98 -32.30 5.21
C LEU A 283 -17.30 -33.78 5.17
N TYR A 284 -17.01 -34.52 6.23
CA TYR A 284 -17.40 -35.92 6.39
C TYR A 284 -18.93 -36.04 6.31
N LYS A 285 -19.68 -35.33 7.15
CA LYS A 285 -21.15 -35.31 7.13
C LYS A 285 -21.67 -34.90 5.75
N ALA A 286 -21.12 -33.86 5.14
CA ALA A 286 -21.52 -33.40 3.81
C ALA A 286 -21.32 -34.47 2.72
N SER A 287 -20.25 -35.28 2.81
CA SER A 287 -19.97 -36.38 1.88
C SER A 287 -20.95 -37.55 2.02
N GLN A 288 -21.54 -37.76 3.21
CA GLN A 288 -22.49 -38.84 3.47
C GLN A 288 -23.91 -38.51 2.98
N LEU A 289 -24.21 -37.24 2.72
CA LEU A 289 -25.52 -36.82 2.23
C LEU A 289 -25.76 -37.31 0.79
N LYS A 290 -26.63 -38.31 0.65
CA LYS A 290 -27.08 -38.82 -0.66
C LYS A 290 -28.27 -38.01 -1.14
N ARG A 291 -28.17 -37.44 -2.34
CA ARG A 291 -29.28 -36.75 -3.02
C ARG A 291 -29.51 -37.38 -4.37
N ALA A 292 -30.77 -37.41 -4.81
CA ALA A 292 -31.11 -37.93 -6.13
C ALA A 292 -30.38 -37.11 -7.22
N PRO A 293 -29.92 -37.74 -8.31
CA PRO A 293 -29.32 -37.01 -9.43
C PRO A 293 -30.30 -35.95 -9.95
N PRO A 294 -29.83 -34.73 -10.29
CA PRO A 294 -30.68 -33.74 -10.93
C PRO A 294 -31.22 -34.33 -12.24
N GLN A 295 -32.56 -34.36 -12.39
CA GLN A 295 -33.15 -34.79 -13.66
C GLN A 295 -32.72 -33.84 -14.78
N PRO A 296 -32.39 -34.35 -15.98
CA PRO A 296 -32.03 -33.51 -17.11
C PRO A 296 -33.23 -32.66 -17.54
N GLN A 297 -33.24 -31.39 -17.16
CA GLN A 297 -34.16 -30.40 -17.71
C GLN A 297 -33.62 -29.91 -19.06
N SER A 298 -34.50 -29.83 -20.06
CA SER A 298 -34.19 -29.39 -21.42
C SER A 298 -33.64 -27.96 -21.45
N ALA A 299 -32.65 -27.75 -22.33
CA ALA A 299 -31.80 -26.57 -22.42
C ALA A 299 -32.47 -25.28 -22.99
N SER A 300 -33.79 -25.08 -22.84
CA SER A 300 -34.49 -23.95 -23.48
C SER A 300 -35.45 -23.13 -22.61
N ALA A 301 -35.44 -23.33 -21.29
CA ALA A 301 -36.11 -22.39 -20.38
C ALA A 301 -35.31 -22.27 -19.08
N GLU A 302 -34.88 -21.06 -18.73
CA GLU A 302 -34.75 -20.75 -17.31
C GLU A 302 -36.09 -21.09 -16.65
N PRO A 303 -36.11 -21.84 -15.54
CA PRO A 303 -37.36 -22.12 -14.86
C PRO A 303 -38.03 -20.79 -14.48
N ALA A 304 -39.17 -20.51 -15.11
CA ALA A 304 -40.13 -19.54 -14.64
C ALA A 304 -40.82 -20.11 -13.39
N GLU A 305 -40.08 -20.30 -12.29
CA GLU A 305 -40.58 -20.76 -11.00
C GLU A 305 -39.66 -20.17 -9.91
N MET A 306 -40.04 -19.29 -8.99
CA MET A 306 -41.34 -19.02 -8.39
C MET A 306 -41.40 -17.61 -7.79
N ALA A 307 -42.38 -16.83 -8.24
CA ALA A 307 -43.17 -15.93 -7.39
C ALA A 307 -44.25 -16.75 -6.62
N ARG A 308 -43.87 -17.91 -6.06
CA ARG A 308 -44.76 -18.76 -5.28
C ARG A 308 -44.13 -19.07 -3.93
N THR A 309 -44.95 -18.88 -2.93
CA THR A 309 -44.79 -19.13 -1.50
C THR A 309 -44.77 -20.63 -1.11
N ASN A 310 -44.45 -21.57 -2.01
CA ASN A 310 -44.71 -23.02 -1.80
C ASN A 310 -43.60 -24.00 -2.29
N SER A 311 -42.32 -23.62 -2.38
CA SER A 311 -41.23 -24.60 -2.61
C SER A 311 -40.77 -25.19 -1.28
N GLN A 312 -40.55 -26.51 -1.21
CA GLN A 312 -40.00 -27.14 0.00
C GLN A 312 -38.67 -26.47 0.36
N PRO A 313 -38.44 -26.10 1.63
CA PRO A 313 -37.19 -25.49 2.07
C PRO A 313 -36.04 -26.46 1.81
N THR A 314 -34.89 -25.93 1.34
CA THR A 314 -33.70 -26.79 1.16
C THR A 314 -33.27 -27.37 2.51
N PRO A 315 -32.63 -28.56 2.53
CA PRO A 315 -32.11 -29.14 3.76
C PRO A 315 -31.18 -28.19 4.54
N ALA A 316 -30.33 -27.43 3.84
CA ALA A 316 -29.50 -26.40 4.47
C ALA A 316 -30.33 -25.32 5.18
N LYS A 317 -31.44 -24.88 4.56
CA LYS A 317 -32.34 -23.90 5.17
C LYS A 317 -33.00 -24.45 6.45
N LEU A 318 -33.36 -25.74 6.47
CA LEU A 318 -33.91 -26.38 7.66
C LEU A 318 -32.86 -26.45 8.78
N ALA A 319 -31.65 -26.92 8.48
CA ALA A 319 -30.55 -26.96 9.45
C ALA A 319 -30.21 -25.56 10.00
N LEU A 320 -30.18 -24.54 9.13
CA LEU A 320 -29.97 -23.14 9.54
C LEU A 320 -31.09 -22.63 10.44
N THR A 321 -32.34 -23.03 10.19
CA THR A 321 -33.49 -22.62 11.02
C THR A 321 -33.31 -23.12 12.44
N LEU A 322 -32.95 -24.40 12.62
CA LEU A 322 -32.69 -24.99 13.93
C LEU A 322 -31.54 -24.29 14.67
N LEU A 323 -30.45 -23.99 13.97
CA LEU A 323 -29.32 -23.25 14.56
C LEU A 323 -29.70 -21.82 14.94
N CYS A 324 -30.47 -21.12 14.09
CA CYS A 324 -30.98 -19.78 14.39
C CYS A 324 -31.88 -19.80 15.63
N ASP A 325 -32.79 -20.77 15.73
CA ASP A 325 -33.73 -20.85 16.85
C ASP A 325 -32.99 -21.12 18.17
N PHE A 326 -32.01 -22.03 18.16
CA PHE A 326 -31.13 -22.23 19.31
C PHE A 326 -30.38 -20.96 19.71
N LEU A 327 -29.77 -20.23 18.76
CA LEU A 327 -29.05 -18.99 19.08
C LEU A 327 -29.99 -17.85 19.54
N LYS A 328 -31.24 -17.83 19.09
CA LYS A 328 -32.25 -16.86 19.58
C LYS A 328 -32.55 -17.08 21.06
N GLU A 329 -32.61 -18.33 21.52
CA GLU A 329 -32.86 -18.66 22.93
C GLU A 329 -31.74 -18.16 23.85
N LEU A 330 -30.49 -18.16 23.35
CA LEU A 330 -29.32 -17.67 24.08
C LEU A 330 -29.14 -16.14 24.02
N TYR A 331 -29.88 -15.46 23.15
CA TYR A 331 -29.68 -14.03 22.89
C TYR A 331 -30.28 -13.17 24.01
N ILE A 332 -29.43 -12.68 24.91
CA ILE A 332 -29.78 -11.68 25.91
C ILE A 332 -29.83 -10.32 25.23
N ARG A 333 -30.97 -9.61 25.36
CA ARG A 333 -31.23 -8.34 24.68
C ARG A 333 -30.31 -7.22 25.20
N PRO A 334 -29.36 -6.71 24.40
CA PRO A 334 -28.69 -5.45 24.72
C PRO A 334 -29.68 -4.30 24.46
N ASP A 335 -29.89 -3.42 25.44
CA ASP A 335 -30.60 -2.13 25.27
C ASP A 335 -31.97 -2.18 24.54
N GLY A 336 -32.71 -3.29 24.66
CA GLY A 336 -34.03 -3.45 24.04
C GLY A 336 -34.04 -3.88 22.57
N GLU A 337 -32.88 -4.18 21.96
CA GLU A 337 -32.76 -4.70 20.59
C GLU A 337 -33.38 -6.10 20.50
N LYS A 338 -34.24 -6.35 19.50
CA LYS A 338 -34.87 -7.66 19.32
C LYS A 338 -33.96 -8.58 18.51
N ALA A 339 -33.88 -9.86 18.88
CA ALA A 339 -33.19 -10.89 18.11
C ALA A 339 -33.68 -11.01 16.65
N ASP A 340 -34.85 -10.44 16.34
CA ASP A 340 -35.40 -10.39 15.00
C ASP A 340 -34.90 -9.23 14.13
N GLU A 341 -34.23 -8.25 14.72
CA GLU A 341 -33.76 -7.03 14.07
C GLU A 341 -32.28 -7.14 13.65
N VAL A 342 -31.57 -8.19 14.08
CA VAL A 342 -30.15 -8.42 13.80
C VAL A 342 -29.89 -9.84 13.28
N PRO A 343 -28.80 -10.06 12.51
CA PRO A 343 -28.33 -11.41 12.23
C PRO A 343 -27.67 -12.00 13.48
N LEU A 344 -27.95 -13.27 13.75
CA LEU A 344 -27.36 -14.03 14.86
C LEU A 344 -26.17 -14.87 14.41
N ILE A 345 -26.05 -15.14 13.12
CA ILE A 345 -24.96 -15.92 12.53
C ILE A 345 -24.31 -15.07 11.43
N ILE A 346 -23.00 -14.93 11.49
CA ILE A 346 -22.21 -14.32 10.43
C ILE A 346 -21.35 -15.38 9.75
N LEU A 347 -21.50 -15.53 8.44
CA LEU A 347 -20.65 -16.42 7.62
C LEU A 347 -19.56 -15.58 6.97
N ALA A 348 -18.31 -15.75 7.39
CA ALA A 348 -17.19 -14.98 6.86
C ALA A 348 -16.37 -15.84 5.89
N PHE A 349 -16.49 -15.55 4.59
CA PHE A 349 -15.67 -16.14 3.54
C PHE A 349 -14.45 -15.25 3.32
N ASP A 350 -13.33 -15.62 3.92
CA ASP A 350 -12.05 -14.96 3.75
C ASP A 350 -11.32 -15.48 2.50
N GLU A 351 -10.59 -14.60 1.83
CA GLU A 351 -9.93 -14.88 0.54
C GLU A 351 -10.84 -15.59 -0.47
N ALA A 352 -12.09 -15.13 -0.58
CA ALA A 352 -13.13 -15.86 -1.30
C ALA A 352 -12.92 -15.95 -2.83
N HIS A 353 -11.95 -15.24 -3.42
CA HIS A 353 -11.75 -15.14 -4.87
C HIS A 353 -11.67 -16.49 -5.59
N THR A 354 -11.26 -17.56 -4.90
CA THR A 354 -11.24 -18.93 -5.45
C THR A 354 -12.62 -19.50 -5.78
N ILE A 355 -13.69 -19.07 -5.10
CA ILE A 355 -15.06 -19.50 -5.44
C ILE A 355 -15.74 -18.55 -6.44
N ALA A 356 -15.21 -17.35 -6.64
CA ALA A 356 -15.78 -16.37 -7.56
C ALA A 356 -15.42 -16.61 -9.03
N GLU A 357 -14.41 -17.46 -9.28
CA GLU A 357 -13.90 -17.73 -10.63
C GLU A 357 -15.00 -18.21 -11.58
N ARG A 358 -15.04 -17.58 -12.76
CA ARG A 358 -15.98 -17.96 -13.81
C ARG A 358 -15.53 -19.25 -14.50
N LYS A 359 -16.47 -20.15 -14.68
CA LYS A 359 -16.36 -21.45 -15.36
C LYS A 359 -17.36 -21.49 -16.52
N GLY A 360 -17.02 -22.25 -17.58
CA GLY A 360 -17.79 -22.34 -18.83
C GLY A 360 -17.10 -21.63 -20.01
N SER A 361 -17.27 -22.14 -21.22
CA SER A 361 -16.73 -21.52 -22.45
C SER A 361 -17.56 -20.30 -22.89
N GLU A 362 -17.04 -19.43 -23.78
CA GLU A 362 -17.79 -18.27 -24.31
C GLU A 362 -19.12 -18.65 -24.99
N ASN A 363 -19.21 -19.90 -25.47
CA ASN A 363 -20.39 -20.44 -26.15
C ASN A 363 -21.35 -21.20 -25.19
N GLU A 364 -21.01 -21.30 -23.90
CA GLU A 364 -21.81 -21.97 -22.87
C GLU A 364 -22.25 -20.98 -21.77
N GLU A 365 -23.22 -21.37 -20.96
CA GLU A 365 -23.66 -20.56 -19.80
C GLU A 365 -22.52 -20.45 -18.78
N GLN A 366 -21.98 -19.24 -18.61
CA GLN A 366 -20.98 -18.97 -17.57
C GLN A 366 -21.59 -19.15 -16.17
N TRP A 367 -20.81 -19.70 -15.24
CA TRP A 367 -21.21 -19.87 -13.85
C TRP A 367 -20.01 -19.75 -12.90
N SER A 368 -20.25 -19.59 -11.60
CA SER A 368 -19.22 -19.67 -10.56
C SER A 368 -19.78 -20.34 -9.31
N VAL A 369 -18.91 -20.82 -8.43
CA VAL A 369 -19.33 -21.39 -7.13
C VAL A 369 -19.96 -20.30 -6.26
N PHE A 370 -19.40 -19.10 -6.28
CA PHE A 370 -19.94 -17.90 -5.63
C PHE A 370 -21.37 -17.61 -6.08
N TYR A 371 -21.67 -17.71 -7.38
CA TYR A 371 -23.03 -17.54 -7.88
C TYR A 371 -23.99 -18.57 -7.28
N GLN A 372 -23.60 -19.84 -7.17
CA GLN A 372 -24.44 -20.86 -6.53
C GLN A 372 -24.61 -20.65 -5.04
N VAL A 373 -23.55 -20.24 -4.33
CA VAL A 373 -23.61 -19.86 -2.92
C VAL A 373 -24.58 -18.69 -2.73
N ARG A 374 -24.53 -17.65 -3.57
CA ARG A 374 -25.47 -16.52 -3.53
C ARG A 374 -26.93 -16.97 -3.66
N GLN A 375 -27.21 -17.95 -4.54
CA GLN A 375 -28.56 -18.51 -4.67
C GLN A 375 -29.05 -19.16 -3.37
N LEU A 376 -28.19 -19.88 -2.66
CA LEU A 376 -28.50 -20.47 -1.36
C LEU A 376 -28.69 -19.39 -0.28
N LEU A 377 -27.79 -18.41 -0.21
CA LEU A 377 -27.91 -17.29 0.72
C LEU A 377 -29.21 -16.50 0.53
N ARG A 378 -29.68 -16.38 -0.72
CA ARG A 378 -30.98 -15.79 -1.01
C ARG A 378 -32.13 -16.60 -0.39
N SER A 379 -32.05 -17.92 -0.42
CA SER A 379 -33.05 -18.79 0.23
C SER A 379 -33.06 -18.60 1.76
N PHE A 380 -31.93 -18.19 2.34
CA PHE A 380 -31.74 -17.93 3.77
C PHE A 380 -32.13 -16.51 4.21
N ARG A 381 -32.49 -15.60 3.30
CA ARG A 381 -32.73 -14.18 3.58
C ARG A 381 -33.72 -13.90 4.73
N THR A 382 -34.67 -14.81 4.97
CA THR A 382 -35.66 -14.69 6.04
C THR A 382 -35.17 -15.14 7.42
N LEU A 383 -33.97 -15.72 7.51
CA LEU A 383 -33.37 -16.26 8.73
C LEU A 383 -32.33 -15.29 9.32
N SER A 384 -31.91 -15.57 10.56
CA SER A 384 -30.96 -14.77 11.36
C SER A 384 -29.51 -14.91 10.88
N VAL A 385 -29.24 -14.79 9.58
CA VAL A 385 -27.89 -14.96 8.99
C VAL A 385 -27.50 -13.79 8.08
N PHE A 386 -26.22 -13.45 8.10
CA PHE A 386 -25.59 -12.52 7.15
C PHE A 386 -24.23 -13.07 6.70
N SER A 387 -23.85 -12.85 5.44
CA SER A 387 -22.56 -13.33 4.90
C SER A 387 -21.60 -12.19 4.55
N LEU A 388 -20.32 -12.36 4.86
CA LEU A 388 -19.25 -11.45 4.51
C LEU A 388 -18.31 -12.13 3.52
N PHE A 389 -18.01 -11.47 2.40
CA PHE A 389 -17.01 -11.92 1.44
C PHE A 389 -15.81 -10.97 1.48
N LEU A 390 -14.69 -11.44 2.01
CA LEU A 390 -13.44 -10.69 2.07
C LEU A 390 -12.56 -11.15 0.89
N SER A 391 -12.06 -10.20 0.11
CA SER A 391 -11.10 -10.48 -0.96
C SER A 391 -9.94 -9.50 -0.91
N THR A 392 -8.71 -10.00 -1.02
CA THR A 392 -7.50 -9.16 -1.10
C THR A 392 -6.85 -9.15 -2.48
N THR A 393 -7.11 -10.15 -3.34
CA THR A 393 -6.35 -10.35 -4.59
C THR A 393 -7.22 -10.44 -5.85
N GLY A 394 -6.86 -9.64 -6.86
CA GLY A 394 -7.04 -9.86 -8.30
C GLY A 394 -8.44 -9.80 -8.92
N LYS A 395 -9.50 -9.81 -8.12
CA LYS A 395 -10.86 -10.15 -8.59
C LYS A 395 -11.97 -9.41 -7.86
N ILE A 396 -11.76 -8.14 -7.46
CA ILE A 396 -12.83 -7.29 -6.90
C ILE A 396 -14.05 -7.30 -7.84
N SER A 397 -13.82 -7.24 -9.16
CA SER A 397 -14.86 -7.32 -10.18
C SER A 397 -15.70 -8.60 -10.18
N GLU A 398 -15.23 -9.71 -9.60
CA GLU A 398 -15.99 -10.97 -9.55
C GLU A 398 -16.98 -11.01 -8.38
N PHE A 399 -16.67 -10.32 -7.27
CA PHE A 399 -17.57 -10.18 -6.11
C PHE A 399 -18.53 -9.01 -6.22
N THR A 400 -18.08 -7.99 -6.92
CA THR A 400 -18.79 -6.74 -7.13
C THR A 400 -18.79 -6.41 -8.63
N PRO A 401 -19.38 -7.28 -9.49
CA PRO A 401 -19.51 -6.96 -10.90
C PRO A 401 -20.52 -5.82 -11.07
N ALA A 402 -20.33 -5.00 -12.11
CA ALA A 402 -21.40 -4.12 -12.56
C ALA A 402 -22.62 -4.97 -12.94
N ALA A 403 -23.83 -4.41 -12.75
CA ALA A 403 -25.07 -5.16 -12.92
C ALA A 403 -25.18 -5.87 -14.29
N GLU A 404 -24.70 -5.24 -15.35
CA GLU A 404 -24.66 -5.76 -16.73
C GLU A 404 -23.74 -6.98 -16.94
N TYR A 405 -22.78 -7.19 -16.03
CA TYR A 405 -21.86 -8.33 -16.05
C TYR A 405 -22.16 -9.36 -14.95
N ASP A 406 -23.20 -9.20 -14.13
CA ASP A 406 -23.57 -10.16 -13.09
C ASP A 406 -24.15 -11.46 -13.71
N LEU A 407 -23.85 -12.62 -13.12
CA LEU A 407 -24.38 -13.91 -13.59
C LEU A 407 -25.90 -14.07 -13.34
N SER A 408 -26.48 -13.26 -12.44
CA SER A 408 -27.91 -13.22 -12.19
C SER A 408 -28.63 -12.31 -13.17
N LYS A 409 -29.47 -12.89 -14.03
CA LYS A 409 -30.36 -12.11 -14.90
C LYS A 409 -31.29 -11.15 -14.17
N ARG A 410 -31.61 -11.41 -12.90
CA ARG A 410 -32.43 -10.51 -12.06
C ARG A 410 -31.68 -9.24 -11.66
N ILE A 411 -30.35 -9.31 -11.53
CA ILE A 411 -29.52 -8.13 -11.30
C ILE A 411 -29.29 -7.39 -12.62
N ILE A 412 -29.00 -8.13 -13.71
CA ILE A 412 -28.87 -7.54 -15.06
C ILE A 412 -30.14 -6.76 -15.46
N LYS A 413 -31.34 -7.31 -15.18
CA LYS A 413 -32.63 -6.68 -15.48
C LYS A 413 -33.03 -5.56 -14.51
N GLY A 414 -32.30 -5.39 -13.40
CA GLY A 414 -32.62 -4.41 -12.36
C GLY A 414 -33.75 -4.83 -11.40
N ASP A 415 -34.22 -6.08 -11.46
CA ASP A 415 -35.22 -6.61 -10.52
C ASP A 415 -34.69 -6.68 -9.09
N LEU A 416 -33.37 -6.85 -8.94
CA LEU A 416 -32.66 -6.94 -7.67
C LEU A 416 -31.34 -6.18 -7.71
N ILE A 417 -30.88 -5.76 -6.54
CA ILE A 417 -29.59 -5.11 -6.34
C ILE A 417 -28.65 -5.99 -5.50
N PRO A 418 -27.33 -5.96 -5.76
CA PRO A 418 -26.35 -6.61 -4.91
C PRO A 418 -26.26 -5.93 -3.53
N GLY A 419 -25.68 -6.64 -2.56
CA GLY A 419 -25.40 -6.06 -1.24
C GLY A 419 -24.35 -4.96 -1.30
N GLN A 420 -24.49 -3.93 -0.46
CA GLN A 420 -23.56 -2.80 -0.44
C GLN A 420 -22.18 -3.24 0.05
N PRO A 421 -21.09 -3.00 -0.72
CA PRO A 421 -19.74 -3.27 -0.25
C PRO A 421 -19.34 -2.38 0.93
N LEU A 422 -18.42 -2.86 1.76
CA LEU A 422 -17.78 -2.08 2.83
C LEU A 422 -16.33 -1.77 2.44
N THR A 423 -15.97 -0.48 2.46
CA THR A 423 -14.61 0.01 2.23
C THR A 423 -13.99 0.64 3.48
N ASP A 424 -14.81 0.94 4.49
CA ASP A 424 -14.49 1.83 5.61
C ASP A 424 -13.78 1.09 6.76
N LEU A 425 -12.48 0.85 6.60
CA LEU A 425 -11.65 0.17 7.61
C LEU A 425 -10.85 1.13 8.51
N GLY A 426 -10.90 2.43 8.22
CA GLY A 426 -10.10 3.44 8.91
C GLY A 426 -8.62 3.43 8.52
N PHE A 427 -7.88 4.38 9.07
CA PHE A 427 -6.46 4.60 8.81
C PHE A 427 -5.78 5.20 10.05
N ASP A 428 -4.47 5.04 10.18
CA ASP A 428 -3.68 5.52 11.32
C ASP A 428 -4.11 5.01 12.73
N PRO A 429 -4.67 3.80 12.92
CA PRO A 429 -5.14 3.38 14.25
C PRO A 429 -4.02 3.24 15.30
N PHE A 430 -2.76 3.21 14.86
CA PHE A 430 -1.57 3.13 15.71
C PHE A 430 -0.71 4.40 15.70
N ALA A 431 -1.11 5.45 14.97
CA ALA A 431 -0.29 6.64 14.84
C ALA A 431 -0.17 7.39 16.18
N HIS A 432 1.03 7.91 16.43
CA HIS A 432 1.27 8.75 17.60
C HIS A 432 0.78 10.18 17.33
N LYS A 433 0.10 10.77 18.31
CA LYS A 433 -0.34 12.17 18.21
C LYS A 433 0.86 13.11 18.38
N ILE A 434 1.10 13.91 17.36
CA ILE A 434 2.20 14.89 17.32
C ILE A 434 1.71 16.23 17.88
N SER A 435 2.60 16.93 18.59
CA SER A 435 2.38 18.29 19.10
C SER A 435 3.46 19.24 18.60
N LEU A 436 3.13 20.53 18.47
CA LEU A 436 4.05 21.58 17.98
C LEU A 436 4.68 22.40 19.13
N ASN A 437 4.85 21.79 20.29
CA ASN A 437 5.43 22.40 21.50
C ASN A 437 6.92 22.09 21.68
N GLY A 438 7.57 21.48 20.68
CA GLY A 438 8.99 21.11 20.73
C GLY A 438 9.29 19.75 21.38
N ASP A 439 8.26 18.99 21.78
CA ASP A 439 8.42 17.61 22.33
C ASP A 439 8.82 16.60 21.24
N TRP A 440 8.53 16.93 19.98
CA TRP A 440 8.88 16.11 18.82
C TRP A 440 10.05 16.71 18.06
N ASN A 441 10.88 15.85 17.46
CA ASN A 441 11.97 16.24 16.58
C ASN A 441 12.09 15.31 15.36
N LEU A 442 12.86 15.71 14.36
CA LEU A 442 13.03 14.92 13.14
C LEU A 442 13.62 13.54 13.39
N GLU A 443 14.48 13.36 14.39
CA GLU A 443 15.05 12.05 14.75
C GLU A 443 13.95 11.06 15.16
N CYS A 444 13.01 11.49 16.01
CA CYS A 444 11.87 10.68 16.42
C CYS A 444 10.89 10.47 15.27
N LEU A 445 10.56 11.52 14.52
CA LEU A 445 9.58 11.48 13.41
C LEU A 445 10.05 10.62 12.24
N THR A 446 11.35 10.56 12.00
CA THR A 446 11.93 9.76 10.91
C THR A 446 12.39 8.37 11.35
N SER A 447 12.15 8.01 12.62
CA SER A 447 12.47 6.68 13.14
C SER A 447 11.60 5.60 12.46
N PRO A 448 12.16 4.42 12.15
CA PRO A 448 11.40 3.31 11.57
C PRO A 448 10.10 2.95 12.34
N GLY A 449 10.13 3.03 13.67
CA GLY A 449 8.95 2.77 14.49
C GLY A 449 7.84 3.80 14.30
N HIS A 450 8.18 5.09 14.26
CA HIS A 450 7.20 6.16 14.02
C HIS A 450 6.60 6.07 12.62
N ILE A 451 7.43 5.88 11.58
CA ILE A 451 6.92 5.77 10.21
C ILE A 451 6.02 4.53 10.01
N CYS A 452 6.30 3.42 10.71
CA CYS A 452 5.45 2.23 10.67
C CYS A 452 4.11 2.44 11.40
N SER A 453 4.04 3.37 12.35
CA SER A 453 2.81 3.66 13.10
C SER A 453 1.75 4.42 12.28
N MET A 454 2.18 5.09 11.20
CA MET A 454 1.32 5.86 10.31
C MET A 454 0.91 5.03 9.09
N GLY A 455 -0.39 4.94 8.85
CA GLY A 455 -1.00 4.25 7.74
C GLY A 455 -1.84 3.06 8.16
N ARG A 456 -1.74 1.99 7.37
CA ARG A 456 -2.44 0.74 7.63
C ARG A 456 -1.87 -0.03 8.85
N PRO A 457 -2.68 -0.79 9.58
CA PRO A 457 -2.25 -1.56 10.77
C PRO A 457 -1.07 -2.51 10.56
N LEU A 458 -0.96 -3.11 9.37
CA LEU A 458 0.00 -4.18 9.07
C LEU A 458 1.44 -3.85 9.49
N PHE A 459 1.90 -2.64 9.20
CA PHE A 459 3.30 -2.27 9.48
C PHE A 459 3.53 -2.01 10.96
N ALA A 460 2.60 -1.31 11.63
CA ALA A 460 2.69 -0.99 13.04
C ALA A 460 2.74 -2.24 13.93
N THR A 461 1.80 -3.16 13.73
CA THR A 461 1.73 -4.39 14.55
C THR A 461 2.91 -5.31 14.27
N ARG A 462 3.37 -5.38 13.01
CA ARG A 462 4.55 -6.15 12.63
C ARG A 462 5.83 -5.59 13.23
N TRP A 463 5.97 -4.27 13.26
CA TRP A 463 7.09 -3.59 13.92
C TRP A 463 7.12 -3.89 15.41
N GLN A 464 5.97 -3.82 16.08
CA GLN A 464 5.85 -4.04 17.52
C GLN A 464 6.10 -5.51 17.91
N ALA A 465 5.56 -6.45 17.13
CA ALA A 465 5.73 -7.88 17.37
C ALA A 465 7.06 -8.46 16.84
N GLY A 466 7.76 -7.72 15.98
CA GLY A 466 8.94 -8.19 15.26
C GLY A 466 10.21 -8.28 16.11
N SER A 467 11.05 -9.26 15.78
CA SER A 467 12.45 -9.32 16.20
C SER A 467 13.26 -8.17 15.60
N ASP A 468 14.52 -8.03 16.01
CA ASP A 468 15.43 -7.03 15.44
C ASP A 468 15.67 -7.25 13.94
N ASP A 469 15.62 -8.49 13.46
CA ASP A 469 15.72 -8.81 12.03
C ASP A 469 14.45 -8.41 11.28
N VAL A 470 13.26 -8.72 11.83
CA VAL A 470 11.98 -8.29 11.24
C VAL A 470 11.89 -6.76 11.15
N LYS A 471 12.32 -6.06 12.20
CA LYS A 471 12.39 -4.59 12.21
C LYS A 471 13.37 -4.07 11.17
N ARG A 472 14.53 -4.70 11.02
CA ARG A 472 15.54 -4.30 10.03
C ARG A 472 15.01 -4.43 8.60
N ASP A 473 14.19 -5.44 8.33
CA ASP A 473 13.64 -5.72 6.99
C ASP A 473 12.30 -5.07 6.69
N ILE A 474 11.72 -4.29 7.61
CA ILE A 474 10.34 -3.80 7.46
C ILE A 474 10.11 -3.00 6.16
N LEU A 475 11.13 -2.28 5.69
CA LEU A 475 11.10 -1.57 4.40
C LEU A 475 11.14 -2.50 3.20
N ILE A 476 11.90 -3.59 3.28
CA ILE A 476 11.92 -4.63 2.25
C ILE A 476 10.57 -5.34 2.19
N PHE A 477 9.97 -5.63 3.34
CA PHE A 477 8.61 -6.13 3.42
C PHE A 477 7.60 -5.18 2.76
N ALA A 478 7.70 -3.88 3.04
CA ALA A 478 6.85 -2.85 2.44
C ALA A 478 7.04 -2.76 0.91
N ALA A 479 8.29 -2.84 0.43
CA ALA A 479 8.61 -2.85 -1.00
C ALA A 479 8.02 -4.08 -1.70
N ALA A 480 8.17 -5.27 -1.12
CA ALA A 480 7.58 -6.50 -1.66
C ALA A 480 6.04 -6.41 -1.73
N LYS A 481 5.40 -5.83 -0.70
CA LYS A 481 3.96 -5.57 -0.71
C LYS A 481 3.53 -4.57 -1.78
N LEU A 482 4.34 -3.54 -2.06
CA LEU A 482 4.05 -2.55 -3.08
C LEU A 482 4.19 -3.12 -4.50
N MET A 483 5.12 -4.06 -4.71
CA MET A 483 5.39 -4.66 -6.03
C MET A 483 4.45 -5.78 -6.44
N ALA A 484 3.70 -6.35 -5.48
CA ALA A 484 2.82 -7.50 -5.68
C ALA A 484 3.53 -8.79 -6.20
N GLU A 485 4.86 -8.77 -6.27
CA GLU A 485 5.67 -9.83 -6.87
C GLU A 485 6.93 -10.06 -6.03
N GLU A 486 7.42 -11.30 -6.04
CA GLU A 486 8.61 -11.68 -5.27
C GLU A 486 9.92 -11.33 -5.99
N PHE A 487 9.88 -11.20 -7.32
CA PHE A 487 11.04 -10.93 -8.16
C PHE A 487 10.66 -9.99 -9.30
N VAL A 488 11.33 -8.83 -9.40
CA VAL A 488 11.09 -7.85 -10.45
C VAL A 488 12.34 -7.76 -11.33
N LYS A 489 12.29 -8.35 -12.53
CA LYS A 489 13.35 -8.19 -13.53
C LYS A 489 13.24 -6.85 -14.25
N LYS A 490 12.00 -6.44 -14.54
CA LYS A 490 11.66 -5.18 -15.20
C LYS A 490 10.33 -4.72 -14.62
N PHE A 491 10.26 -3.45 -14.24
CA PHE A 491 9.02 -2.88 -13.70
C PHE A 491 7.92 -2.83 -14.76
N SER A 492 6.76 -3.41 -14.43
CA SER A 492 5.53 -3.22 -15.18
C SER A 492 5.01 -1.79 -15.02
N ASP A 493 4.11 -1.36 -15.90
CA ASP A 493 3.53 -0.01 -15.79
C ASP A 493 2.68 0.14 -14.52
N ASP A 494 2.04 -0.95 -14.06
CA ASP A 494 1.34 -0.99 -12.77
C ASP A 494 2.29 -0.80 -11.57
N GLN A 495 3.47 -1.43 -11.61
CA GLN A 495 4.51 -1.27 -10.57
C GLN A 495 5.13 0.13 -10.59
N LYS A 496 5.34 0.70 -11.79
CA LYS A 496 5.81 2.10 -11.94
C LYS A 496 4.80 3.08 -11.36
N LEU A 497 3.52 2.90 -11.67
CA LEU A 497 2.45 3.70 -11.09
C LEU A 497 2.43 3.56 -9.57
N ALA A 498 2.54 2.34 -9.04
CA ALA A 498 2.57 2.08 -7.61
C ALA A 498 3.68 2.86 -6.90
N CYS A 499 4.92 2.82 -7.42
CA CYS A 499 6.04 3.57 -6.87
C CYS A 499 5.79 5.09 -6.93
N LEU A 500 5.43 5.61 -8.10
CA LEU A 500 5.24 7.05 -8.30
C LEU A 500 4.09 7.60 -7.47
N ALA A 501 2.98 6.87 -7.38
CA ALA A 501 1.79 7.32 -6.67
C ALA A 501 1.98 7.34 -5.15
N GLN A 502 2.95 6.61 -4.59
CA GLN A 502 3.36 6.71 -3.18
C GLN A 502 4.27 7.92 -2.90
N ARG A 503 4.77 8.59 -3.95
CA ARG A 503 5.67 9.75 -3.86
C ARG A 503 4.99 11.05 -4.27
N ILE A 504 4.07 10.98 -5.23
CA ILE A 504 3.36 12.10 -5.85
C ILE A 504 1.86 11.75 -5.89
N PRO A 505 0.94 12.69 -5.61
CA PRO A 505 -0.49 12.40 -5.50
C PRO A 505 -1.14 12.17 -6.88
N LEU A 506 -0.97 10.99 -7.45
CA LEU A 506 -1.53 10.58 -8.74
C LEU A 506 -2.97 10.03 -8.59
N GLU A 507 -3.95 10.89 -8.87
CA GLU A 507 -5.38 10.57 -8.80
C GLU A 507 -5.92 10.08 -10.15
N PHE A 508 -6.77 9.05 -10.12
CA PHE A 508 -7.48 8.57 -11.30
C PHE A 508 -8.64 9.52 -11.65
N GLN A 509 -8.90 9.69 -12.95
CA GLN A 509 -10.10 10.27 -13.54
C GLN A 509 -10.88 9.18 -14.29
N SER A 510 -11.21 8.09 -13.58
CA SER A 510 -11.91 6.97 -14.17
C SER A 510 -13.37 7.35 -14.47
N THR A 511 -13.69 7.60 -15.74
CA THR A 511 -15.08 7.83 -16.20
C THR A 511 -15.66 6.61 -16.92
N ASN A 512 -14.81 5.70 -17.39
CA ASN A 512 -15.19 4.50 -18.15
C ASN A 512 -14.71 3.19 -17.50
N TYR A 513 -15.36 2.07 -17.83
CA TYR A 513 -15.11 0.74 -17.24
C TYR A 513 -13.67 0.22 -17.38
N ILE A 514 -13.01 0.44 -18.53
CA ILE A 514 -11.61 0.02 -18.76
C ILE A 514 -10.65 0.74 -17.80
N GLU A 515 -10.87 2.03 -17.56
CA GLU A 515 -10.03 2.86 -16.69
C GLU A 515 -10.10 2.37 -15.23
N GLN A 516 -11.29 1.94 -14.82
CA GLN A 516 -11.50 1.36 -13.49
C GLN A 516 -10.84 -0.01 -13.32
N SER A 517 -10.54 -0.75 -14.39
CA SER A 517 -9.83 -2.02 -14.28
C SER A 517 -8.40 -1.82 -13.79
N ASN A 518 -7.71 -0.77 -14.26
CA ASN A 518 -6.38 -0.39 -13.79
C ASN A 518 -6.42 0.13 -12.35
N GLU A 519 -7.45 0.90 -12.01
CA GLU A 519 -7.65 1.38 -10.63
C GLU A 519 -7.88 0.23 -9.64
N ARG A 520 -8.69 -0.77 -10.00
CA ARG A 520 -8.90 -2.00 -9.21
C ARG A 520 -7.60 -2.78 -9.02
N LYS A 521 -6.80 -2.98 -10.08
CA LYS A 521 -5.49 -3.66 -9.98
C LYS A 521 -4.56 -2.99 -8.98
N GLN A 522 -4.56 -1.66 -8.93
CA GLN A 522 -3.75 -0.91 -7.97
C GLN A 522 -4.16 -1.16 -6.51
N VAL A 523 -5.46 -1.35 -6.24
CA VAL A 523 -5.96 -1.74 -4.90
C VAL A 523 -5.59 -3.18 -4.56
N GLU A 524 -5.74 -4.08 -5.54
CA GLU A 524 -5.54 -5.52 -5.37
C GLU A 524 -4.07 -5.91 -5.17
N GLY A 525 -3.17 -5.37 -6.00
CA GLY A 525 -1.76 -5.74 -6.00
C GLY A 525 -0.85 -4.71 -5.32
N HIS A 526 -1.18 -3.42 -5.43
CA HIS A 526 -0.19 -2.34 -5.24
C HIS A 526 -0.50 -1.41 -4.07
N MET A 527 -1.18 -1.92 -3.05
CA MET A 527 -1.43 -1.23 -1.79
C MET A 527 -2.22 0.09 -1.94
N ARG A 528 -2.88 0.37 -3.07
CA ARG A 528 -3.71 1.58 -3.20
C ARG A 528 -4.95 1.47 -2.30
N VAL A 529 -5.43 2.59 -1.75
CA VAL A 529 -6.55 2.58 -0.80
C VAL A 529 -7.86 2.77 -1.55
N CYS A 530 -8.82 1.87 -1.32
CA CYS A 530 -10.19 2.02 -1.81
C CYS A 530 -10.98 2.91 -0.86
N LEU A 531 -11.43 4.09 -1.32
CA LEU A 531 -12.20 5.03 -0.51
C LEU A 531 -13.70 4.78 -0.61
N LYS A 532 -14.18 4.44 -1.80
CA LYS A 532 -15.60 4.21 -2.06
C LYS A 532 -15.80 3.31 -3.26
N ILE A 533 -16.86 2.50 -3.19
CA ILE A 533 -17.42 1.77 -4.34
C ILE A 533 -18.91 2.10 -4.35
N ASP A 534 -19.48 2.39 -5.52
CA ASP A 534 -20.92 2.59 -5.62
C ASP A 534 -21.68 1.26 -5.46
N GLY A 535 -22.96 1.34 -5.10
CA GLY A 535 -23.78 0.14 -4.86
C GLY A 535 -23.97 -0.73 -6.10
N ALA A 536 -23.86 -0.15 -7.30
CA ALA A 536 -23.88 -0.87 -8.58
C ALA A 536 -22.52 -1.48 -8.93
N CYS A 537 -21.48 -1.19 -8.14
CA CYS A 537 -20.08 -1.58 -8.35
C CYS A 537 -19.51 -1.16 -9.72
N GLN A 538 -20.15 -0.16 -10.31
CA GLN A 538 -19.85 0.47 -11.58
C GLN A 538 -18.78 1.54 -11.46
N THR A 539 -18.53 2.10 -10.27
CA THR A 539 -17.48 3.09 -10.05
C THR A 539 -16.74 2.80 -8.75
N MET A 540 -15.42 3.02 -8.78
CA MET A 540 -14.53 2.91 -7.63
C MET A 540 -13.77 4.22 -7.51
N THR A 541 -13.66 4.74 -6.30
CA THR A 541 -12.81 5.89 -5.99
C THR A 541 -11.69 5.43 -5.09
N THR A 542 -10.46 5.65 -5.51
CA THR A 542 -9.27 5.25 -4.77
C THR A 542 -8.32 6.41 -4.55
N ALA A 543 -7.49 6.29 -3.51
CA ALA A 543 -6.43 7.24 -3.23
C ALA A 543 -5.11 6.53 -2.94
N SER A 544 -4.02 7.16 -3.37
CA SER A 544 -2.69 6.87 -2.83
C SER A 544 -2.56 7.62 -1.51
N SER A 545 -3.03 6.99 -0.44
CA SER A 545 -3.03 7.58 0.88
C SER A 545 -1.59 7.78 1.36
N SER A 546 -1.36 8.87 2.11
CA SER A 546 -0.06 9.23 2.66
C SER A 546 0.45 8.16 3.62
N GLU A 547 1.37 7.29 3.22
CA GLU A 547 1.95 6.23 4.06
C GLU A 547 3.47 6.30 4.04
N PRO A 548 4.09 6.90 5.06
CA PRO A 548 5.54 7.18 5.02
C PRO A 548 6.39 5.94 4.79
N ILE A 549 6.00 4.78 5.34
CA ILE A 549 6.68 3.51 5.10
C ILE A 549 6.61 3.05 3.63
N LEU A 550 5.48 3.25 2.94
CA LEU A 550 5.35 2.92 1.51
C LEU A 550 6.08 3.96 0.64
N SER A 551 6.09 5.23 1.03
CA SER A 551 6.88 6.27 0.35
C SER A 551 8.39 6.00 0.46
N GLU A 552 8.88 5.50 1.59
CA GLU A 552 10.28 5.09 1.75
C GLU A 552 10.59 3.80 0.99
N ALA A 553 9.65 2.85 0.93
CA ALA A 553 9.77 1.67 0.09
C ALA A 553 9.84 2.02 -1.41
N ALA A 554 9.05 2.99 -1.87
CA ALA A 554 9.13 3.52 -3.22
C ALA A 554 10.48 4.20 -3.49
N TYR A 555 11.02 4.99 -2.54
CA TYR A 555 12.39 5.53 -2.64
C TYR A 555 13.43 4.42 -2.83
N PHE A 556 13.34 3.35 -2.04
CA PHE A 556 14.24 2.20 -2.17
C PHE A 556 14.17 1.58 -3.56
N LEU A 557 12.98 1.32 -4.08
CA LEU A 557 12.76 0.70 -5.39
C LEU A 557 13.24 1.61 -6.53
N MET A 558 12.91 2.90 -6.48
CA MET A 558 13.23 3.88 -7.51
C MET A 558 14.73 4.22 -7.57
N THR A 559 15.45 4.08 -6.45
CA THR A 559 16.86 4.50 -6.36
C THR A 559 17.83 3.33 -6.50
N ARG A 560 17.47 2.14 -6.01
CA ARG A 560 18.38 0.98 -6.00
C ARG A 560 18.44 0.26 -7.34
N ASP A 561 17.33 0.18 -8.06
CA ASP A 561 17.30 -0.50 -9.35
C ASP A 561 17.68 0.48 -10.47
N HIS A 562 18.82 0.26 -11.10
CA HIS A 562 19.28 1.07 -12.23
C HIS A 562 18.32 1.02 -13.43
N SER A 563 17.41 0.05 -13.50
CA SER A 563 16.37 -0.03 -14.53
C SER A 563 15.18 0.91 -14.30
N PHE A 564 15.04 1.48 -13.09
CA PHE A 564 13.96 2.42 -12.79
C PHE A 564 14.33 3.84 -13.22
N ASN A 565 13.91 4.25 -14.42
CA ASN A 565 13.93 5.65 -14.83
C ASN A 565 12.61 6.33 -14.43
N ALA A 566 12.65 7.23 -13.46
CA ALA A 566 11.45 7.86 -12.91
C ALA A 566 10.74 8.80 -13.90
N ALA A 567 11.49 9.44 -14.81
CA ALA A 567 10.90 10.30 -15.84
C ALA A 567 10.19 9.45 -16.90
N ASP A 568 10.82 8.37 -17.36
CA ASP A 568 10.17 7.41 -18.28
C ASP A 568 8.95 6.76 -17.64
N ALA A 569 9.07 6.41 -16.35
CA ALA A 569 7.96 5.86 -15.60
C ALA A 569 6.79 6.84 -15.54
N LEU A 570 7.04 8.12 -15.24
CA LEU A 570 5.98 9.14 -15.22
C LEU A 570 5.36 9.30 -16.62
N LYS A 571 6.18 9.27 -17.68
CA LYS A 571 5.70 9.33 -19.06
C LYS A 571 4.78 8.16 -19.40
N SER A 572 5.23 6.92 -19.16
CA SER A 572 4.41 5.71 -19.35
C SER A 572 3.12 5.77 -18.55
N VAL A 573 3.18 6.28 -17.32
CA VAL A 573 2.03 6.40 -16.44
C VAL A 573 1.01 7.43 -16.95
N MET A 574 1.47 8.60 -17.42
CA MET A 574 0.59 9.64 -17.97
C MET A 574 -0.01 9.26 -19.35
N GLU A 575 0.67 8.40 -20.10
CA GLU A 575 0.21 7.88 -21.40
C GLU A 575 -0.71 6.66 -21.26
N GLY A 576 -0.42 5.77 -20.32
CA GLY A 576 -1.10 4.47 -20.17
C GLY A 576 -2.27 4.43 -19.20
N PHE A 577 -2.42 5.44 -18.33
CA PHE A 577 -3.48 5.47 -17.31
C PHE A 577 -4.35 6.74 -17.40
N ALA A 578 -5.62 6.60 -17.01
CA ALA A 578 -6.56 7.71 -16.91
C ALA A 578 -6.32 8.52 -15.63
N ILE A 579 -5.18 9.21 -15.55
CA ILE A 579 -4.82 10.08 -14.42
C ILE A 579 -5.31 11.50 -14.68
N SER A 580 -5.62 12.25 -13.62
CA SER A 580 -6.01 13.65 -13.72
C SER A 580 -5.00 14.50 -14.47
N LYS A 581 -5.40 15.04 -15.63
CA LYS A 581 -4.52 15.75 -16.57
C LYS A 581 -4.42 17.27 -16.31
N GLY A 582 -5.06 17.80 -15.27
CA GLY A 582 -5.07 19.25 -14.98
C GLY A 582 -3.71 19.82 -14.55
N ASP A 583 -2.87 18.98 -13.95
CA ASP A 583 -1.74 19.40 -13.11
C ASP A 583 -0.37 19.00 -13.72
N ARG A 584 -0.30 18.88 -15.05
CA ARG A 584 0.85 18.21 -15.73
C ARG A 584 2.19 18.86 -15.45
N GLY A 585 2.26 20.20 -15.43
CA GLY A 585 3.50 20.91 -15.10
C GLY A 585 3.90 20.73 -13.64
N GLU A 586 2.93 20.69 -12.73
CA GLU A 586 3.14 20.50 -11.30
C GLU A 586 3.69 19.10 -11.02
N PHE A 587 3.19 18.06 -11.69
CA PHE A 587 3.76 16.71 -11.57
C PHE A 587 5.24 16.63 -12.00
N LEU A 588 5.67 17.41 -13.00
CA LEU A 588 7.09 17.49 -13.35
C LEU A 588 7.91 18.09 -12.21
N VAL A 589 7.42 19.16 -11.60
CA VAL A 589 8.09 19.81 -10.47
C VAL A 589 8.10 18.91 -9.23
N LEU A 590 6.98 18.23 -8.92
CA LEU A 590 6.93 17.25 -7.84
C LEU A 590 7.92 16.09 -8.05
N LEU A 591 8.08 15.62 -9.29
CA LEU A 591 9.09 14.61 -9.62
C LEU A 591 10.51 15.15 -9.44
N LEU A 592 10.79 16.38 -9.90
CA LEU A 592 12.10 17.02 -9.69
C LEU A 592 12.43 17.16 -8.20
N LEU A 593 11.48 17.61 -7.38
CA LEU A 593 11.66 17.74 -5.93
C LEU A 593 11.88 16.38 -5.25
N THR A 594 11.15 15.35 -5.69
CA THR A 594 11.30 13.97 -5.19
C THR A 594 12.69 13.43 -5.51
N LEU A 595 13.16 13.57 -6.75
CA LEU A 595 14.48 13.12 -7.17
C LEU A 595 15.61 13.91 -6.50
N ALA A 596 15.43 15.23 -6.33
CA ALA A 596 16.36 16.07 -5.58
C ALA A 596 16.48 15.63 -4.12
N ARG A 597 15.35 15.27 -3.48
CA ARG A 597 15.33 14.73 -2.12
C ARG A 597 16.12 13.42 -2.06
N ASP A 598 15.87 12.50 -2.99
CA ASP A 598 16.50 11.19 -2.98
C ASP A 598 18.01 11.29 -3.22
N ALA A 599 18.45 12.18 -4.12
CA ALA A 599 19.86 12.50 -4.29
C ALA A 599 20.50 13.08 -3.01
N THR A 600 19.78 13.95 -2.30
CA THR A 600 20.28 14.58 -1.06
C THR A 600 20.40 13.57 0.07
N VAL A 601 19.39 12.72 0.26
CA VAL A 601 19.37 11.63 1.25
C VAL A 601 20.42 10.57 0.95
N GLY A 602 20.70 10.31 -0.33
CA GLY A 602 21.73 9.37 -0.79
C GLY A 602 21.14 8.00 -1.15
N LEU A 603 22.03 7.03 -1.40
CA LEU A 603 21.62 5.69 -1.78
C LEU A 603 21.02 4.91 -0.59
N PRO A 604 20.04 4.03 -0.84
CA PRO A 604 19.53 3.15 0.17
C PRO A 604 20.48 1.96 0.38
N SER A 605 20.62 1.54 1.63
CA SER A 605 21.27 0.29 1.99
C SER A 605 20.50 -0.93 1.51
N ILE A 606 21.09 -2.12 1.70
CA ILE A 606 20.45 -3.37 1.33
C ILE A 606 19.09 -3.63 2.01
N TYR A 607 18.80 -2.92 3.10
CA TYR A 607 17.57 -3.00 3.91
C TYR A 607 16.63 -1.79 3.69
N GLY A 608 16.87 -0.98 2.66
CA GLY A 608 16.03 0.16 2.28
C GLY A 608 16.28 1.47 3.04
N ASN A 609 16.94 1.42 4.21
CA ASN A 609 17.30 2.63 4.95
C ASN A 609 18.40 3.41 4.22
N PRO A 610 18.41 4.77 4.22
CA PRO A 610 19.49 5.58 3.68
C PRO A 610 20.86 5.22 4.27
N GLU A 611 21.91 5.11 3.45
CA GLU A 611 23.26 4.77 3.92
C GLU A 611 23.88 5.84 4.82
N LYS A 612 23.56 7.12 4.56
CA LYS A 612 23.95 8.26 5.40
C LYS A 612 23.20 8.31 6.75
N GLY A 613 22.23 7.42 6.96
CA GLY A 613 21.54 7.20 8.25
C GLY A 613 20.28 8.05 8.49
N ASN A 614 20.17 9.25 7.90
CA ASN A 614 19.04 10.16 8.16
C ASN A 614 18.08 10.28 6.97
N ARG A 615 16.78 10.42 7.25
CA ARG A 615 15.73 10.72 6.24
C ARG A 615 15.40 12.21 6.13
N PHE A 616 16.14 13.03 6.88
CA PHE A 616 16.10 14.48 6.84
C PHE A 616 17.49 15.00 6.51
N PHE A 617 17.56 16.21 5.96
CA PHE A 617 18.77 16.74 5.33
C PHE A 617 18.87 18.26 5.51
N SER A 618 20.06 18.80 5.22
CA SER A 618 20.29 20.25 5.21
C SER A 618 19.46 20.91 4.11
N LEU A 619 18.83 22.04 4.43
CA LEU A 619 18.12 22.86 3.44
C LEU A 619 19.05 23.32 2.31
N ALA A 620 20.29 23.71 2.66
CA ALA A 620 21.28 24.15 1.69
C ALA A 620 21.73 23.01 0.77
N ASP A 621 21.97 21.81 1.32
CA ASP A 621 22.39 20.65 0.52
C ASP A 621 21.31 20.24 -0.48
N PHE A 622 20.03 20.34 -0.08
CA PHE A 622 18.91 20.08 -0.99
C PHE A 622 18.91 21.03 -2.19
N PHE A 623 19.03 22.34 -1.95
CA PHE A 623 18.97 23.31 -3.05
C PHE A 623 20.25 23.34 -3.90
N LEU A 624 21.43 23.27 -3.29
CA LEU A 624 22.72 23.42 -3.97
C LEU A 624 23.29 22.09 -4.52
N GLY A 625 22.95 20.97 -3.89
CA GLY A 625 23.48 19.64 -4.22
C GLY A 625 22.44 18.66 -4.77
N GLY A 626 21.14 18.95 -4.59
CA GLY A 626 20.05 18.07 -5.03
C GLY A 626 19.21 18.63 -6.18
N LEU A 627 18.80 19.90 -6.09
CA LEU A 627 17.80 20.48 -7.00
C LEU A 627 18.43 21.34 -8.10
N PHE A 628 19.14 22.41 -7.74
CA PHE A 628 19.60 23.40 -8.71
C PHE A 628 21.05 23.15 -9.12
N ASN A 629 21.29 23.18 -10.44
CA ASN A 629 22.63 23.22 -10.97
C ASN A 629 23.13 24.67 -10.94
N CYS A 630 24.12 24.91 -10.08
CA CYS A 630 24.58 26.23 -9.72
C CYS A 630 25.94 26.52 -10.37
N SER A 631 25.96 27.24 -11.50
CA SER A 631 27.21 27.87 -11.96
C SER A 631 27.62 28.98 -10.98
N GLU A 632 28.92 29.24 -10.81
CA GLU A 632 29.44 30.22 -9.82
C GLU A 632 28.80 31.61 -9.92
N LYS A 633 28.37 32.05 -11.11
CA LYS A 633 27.76 33.38 -11.33
C LYS A 633 26.25 33.44 -11.07
N SER A 634 25.51 32.34 -11.26
CA SER A 634 24.05 32.30 -11.11
C SER A 634 23.60 31.96 -9.68
N ALA A 635 24.51 31.47 -8.85
CA ALA A 635 24.22 30.91 -7.53
C ALA A 635 24.81 31.68 -6.33
N GLN A 636 25.51 32.81 -6.55
CA GLN A 636 26.18 33.56 -5.47
C GLN A 636 25.28 33.84 -4.26
N GLU A 637 24.03 34.22 -4.50
CA GLU A 637 23.08 34.46 -3.42
C GLU A 637 22.57 33.15 -2.80
N LEU A 638 22.36 32.09 -3.58
CA LEU A 638 21.88 30.80 -3.09
C LEU A 638 22.90 30.12 -2.16
N HIS A 639 24.20 30.31 -2.42
CA HIS A 639 25.27 29.83 -1.52
C HIS A 639 25.19 30.44 -0.11
N LYS A 640 24.54 31.60 0.07
CA LYS A 640 24.31 32.20 1.39
C LYS A 640 23.25 31.48 2.22
N LEU A 641 22.50 30.52 1.66
CA LEU A 641 21.55 29.72 2.44
C LEU A 641 22.22 29.02 3.62
N ALA A 642 23.43 28.48 3.41
CA ALA A 642 24.18 27.80 4.46
C ALA A 642 24.64 28.76 5.57
N SER A 643 24.92 30.03 5.25
CA SER A 643 25.28 31.03 6.27
C SER A 643 24.07 31.65 6.95
N ASP A 644 22.97 31.85 6.23
CA ASP A 644 21.74 32.43 6.76
C ASP A 644 20.97 31.45 7.64
N PHE A 645 20.97 30.18 7.26
CA PHE A 645 20.24 29.11 7.93
C PHE A 645 21.15 27.89 8.17
N PRO A 646 22.23 28.04 8.95
CA PRO A 646 23.26 27.00 9.11
C PRO A 646 22.74 25.71 9.73
N GLN A 647 21.66 25.79 10.51
CA GLN A 647 21.04 24.64 11.16
C GLN A 647 19.71 24.23 10.53
N ALA A 648 19.35 24.78 9.35
CA ALA A 648 18.07 24.45 8.76
C ALA A 648 18.00 23.02 8.26
N LYS A 649 16.95 22.31 8.66
CA LYS A 649 16.69 20.92 8.30
C LYS A 649 15.36 20.80 7.57
N MET A 650 15.36 19.99 6.53
CA MET A 650 14.18 19.67 5.73
C MET A 650 13.90 18.17 5.79
N HIS A 651 12.62 17.81 5.83
CA HIS A 651 12.19 16.41 5.78
C HIS A 651 10.90 16.31 4.97
N PHE A 652 10.94 15.49 3.92
CA PHE A 652 9.77 14.93 3.27
C PHE A 652 10.16 13.64 2.56
N SER A 653 9.19 12.77 2.30
CA SER A 653 9.29 11.55 1.51
C SER A 653 8.28 11.52 0.37
N HIS A 654 7.20 12.29 0.44
CA HIS A 654 6.17 12.30 -0.60
C HIS A 654 5.35 13.59 -0.53
N PHE A 655 4.39 13.73 -1.44
CA PHE A 655 3.47 14.86 -1.49
C PHE A 655 2.02 14.39 -1.34
N VAL A 656 1.21 15.22 -0.69
CA VAL A 656 -0.25 15.05 -0.60
C VAL A 656 -0.96 16.16 -1.35
N LYS A 657 -2.07 15.85 -2.00
CA LYS A 657 -2.96 16.87 -2.59
C LYS A 657 -3.95 17.34 -1.53
N VAL A 658 -4.05 18.65 -1.34
CA VAL A 658 -5.12 19.24 -0.51
C VAL A 658 -6.29 19.64 -1.39
N HIS A 659 -7.51 19.53 -0.87
CA HIS A 659 -8.74 19.86 -1.60
C HIS A 659 -9.42 21.15 -1.13
N GLU A 660 -8.92 21.75 -0.05
CA GLU A 660 -9.49 22.99 0.52
C GLU A 660 -8.40 24.05 0.71
N PHE A 661 -8.68 25.28 0.30
CA PHE A 661 -7.75 26.41 0.42
C PHE A 661 -7.39 26.76 1.87
N LYS A 662 -8.27 26.48 2.83
CA LYS A 662 -8.00 26.72 4.26
C LYS A 662 -7.13 25.64 4.91
N ALA A 663 -6.89 24.52 4.22
CA ALA A 663 -6.06 23.43 4.74
C ALA A 663 -4.55 23.76 4.74
N ILE A 664 -4.15 24.88 4.14
CA ILE A 664 -2.76 25.34 4.05
C ILE A 664 -2.47 26.47 5.04
N ASP A 665 -2.56 26.17 6.34
CA ASP A 665 -2.08 27.05 7.41
C ASP A 665 -0.73 26.54 7.98
N LEU A 666 0.01 27.39 8.70
CA LEU A 666 1.31 27.02 9.28
C LEU A 666 1.26 25.80 10.19
N THR A 667 0.21 25.64 11.00
CA THR A 667 0.05 24.51 11.92
C THR A 667 -0.11 23.23 11.12
N SER A 668 -1.00 23.22 10.13
CA SER A 668 -1.23 22.09 9.24
C SER A 668 0.04 21.69 8.48
N LEU A 669 0.78 22.66 7.94
CA LEU A 669 2.05 22.42 7.22
C LEU A 669 3.13 21.81 8.12
N LEU A 670 3.26 22.25 9.37
CA LEU A 670 4.21 21.66 10.31
C LEU A 670 3.80 20.24 10.74
N LEU A 671 2.50 19.99 10.94
CA LEU A 671 2.02 18.63 11.22
C LEU A 671 2.31 17.68 10.05
N LEU A 672 2.24 18.18 8.81
CA LEU A 672 2.62 17.41 7.62
C LEU A 672 4.12 17.09 7.55
N ILE A 673 5.01 17.92 8.11
CA ILE A 673 6.42 17.52 8.32
C ILE A 673 6.49 16.26 9.18
N GLY A 674 5.64 16.16 10.22
CA GLY A 674 5.56 14.97 11.06
C GLY A 674 5.23 13.68 10.30
N ARG A 675 4.49 13.81 9.20
CA ARG A 675 4.18 12.72 8.27
C ARG A 675 5.20 12.58 7.14
N GLY A 676 6.18 13.48 7.04
CA GLY A 676 7.09 13.55 5.90
C GLY A 676 6.40 13.93 4.59
N ALA A 677 5.34 14.73 4.63
CA ALA A 677 4.56 15.12 3.47
C ALA A 677 4.79 16.59 3.09
N GLY A 678 5.08 16.83 1.80
CA GLY A 678 4.89 18.13 1.16
C GLY A 678 3.46 18.27 0.61
N VAL A 679 3.10 19.46 0.13
CA VAL A 679 1.73 19.77 -0.33
C VAL A 679 1.71 20.14 -1.81
N LEU A 680 0.82 19.48 -2.55
CA LEU A 680 0.25 19.98 -3.80
C LEU A 680 -1.07 20.71 -3.45
N CYS A 681 -1.15 21.98 -3.79
CA CYS A 681 -2.30 22.83 -3.44
C CYS A 681 -3.57 22.43 -4.19
N ALA A 682 -4.72 22.90 -3.69
CA ALA A 682 -5.98 22.70 -4.36
C ALA A 682 -6.01 23.44 -5.71
N ASN A 683 -6.74 22.90 -6.68
CA ASN A 683 -6.87 23.51 -8.00
C ASN A 683 -7.34 24.98 -7.88
N ASN A 684 -6.69 25.87 -8.63
CA ASN A 684 -6.92 27.33 -8.58
C ASN A 684 -6.53 28.00 -7.26
N GLN A 685 -5.69 27.37 -6.43
CA GLN A 685 -5.06 28.05 -5.32
C GLN A 685 -4.34 29.31 -5.82
N ASN A 686 -4.58 30.44 -5.17
CA ASN A 686 -3.98 31.69 -5.60
C ASN A 686 -2.47 31.68 -5.29
N GLY A 687 -1.67 32.13 -6.25
CA GLY A 687 -0.24 32.42 -6.08
C GLY A 687 0.70 31.23 -5.93
N VAL A 688 0.26 30.10 -5.38
CA VAL A 688 1.11 28.95 -5.02
C VAL A 688 0.50 27.63 -5.44
N ASP A 689 1.32 26.76 -6.02
CA ASP A 689 0.90 25.44 -6.51
C ASP A 689 1.46 24.34 -5.61
N ILE A 690 2.70 24.47 -5.11
CA ILE A 690 3.36 23.48 -4.24
C ILE A 690 3.94 24.18 -3.01
N ILE A 691 3.75 23.57 -1.84
CA ILE A 691 4.29 24.06 -0.57
C ILE A 691 5.10 22.96 0.10
N ASN A 692 6.28 23.34 0.61
CA ASN A 692 7.07 22.53 1.52
C ASN A 692 7.43 23.34 2.76
N ALA A 693 7.67 22.67 3.88
CA ALA A 693 8.09 23.30 5.11
C ALA A 693 9.44 22.74 5.57
N PHE A 694 10.19 23.56 6.30
CA PHE A 694 11.47 23.19 6.90
C PHE A 694 11.58 23.76 8.31
N LEU A 695 12.54 23.24 9.09
CA LEU A 695 12.85 23.72 10.42
C LEU A 695 14.11 24.59 10.33
N LYS A 696 14.02 25.87 10.70
CA LYS A 696 15.10 26.84 10.47
C LYS A 696 16.30 26.68 11.42
N ASN A 697 16.08 26.10 12.60
CA ASN A 697 17.06 25.99 13.66
C ASN A 697 17.00 24.59 14.31
N GLY A 698 17.75 23.63 13.78
CA GLY A 698 17.83 22.26 14.28
C GLY A 698 16.64 21.40 13.87
N THR A 699 16.27 20.43 14.71
CA THR A 699 15.31 19.37 14.36
C THR A 699 14.00 19.41 15.15
N LYS A 700 13.85 20.34 16.09
CA LYS A 700 12.64 20.44 16.94
C LYS A 700 11.43 20.93 16.16
N LEU A 701 10.31 20.22 16.31
CA LEU A 701 9.03 20.55 15.69
C LEU A 701 8.25 21.53 16.58
N GLU A 702 8.31 22.81 16.23
CA GLU A 702 7.60 23.88 16.93
C GLU A 702 7.27 25.05 15.98
N ILE A 703 6.18 25.78 16.26
CA ILE A 703 5.70 26.88 15.40
C ILE A 703 6.79 27.93 15.17
N GLY A 704 7.54 28.29 16.22
CA GLY A 704 8.62 29.28 16.15
C GLY A 704 9.81 28.86 15.30
N ASN A 705 9.96 27.56 15.00
CA ASN A 705 11.07 27.00 14.24
C ASN A 705 10.73 26.80 12.75
N ALA A 706 9.55 27.21 12.30
CA ALA A 706 9.13 26.99 10.92
C ALA A 706 9.89 27.85 9.90
N GLY A 707 10.02 27.31 8.70
CA GLY A 707 10.35 27.99 7.46
C GLY A 707 9.52 27.41 6.32
N LEU A 708 9.27 28.21 5.28
CA LEU A 708 8.39 27.84 4.16
C LEU A 708 9.11 27.89 2.82
N VAL A 709 8.81 26.92 1.95
CA VAL A 709 9.13 26.92 0.53
C VAL A 709 7.82 27.00 -0.24
N LEU A 710 7.60 28.11 -0.95
CA LEU A 710 6.43 28.37 -1.76
C LEU A 710 6.82 28.28 -3.23
N ILE A 711 6.10 27.48 -4.00
CA ILE A 711 6.46 27.17 -5.38
C ILE A 711 5.28 27.43 -6.30
N GLN A 712 5.54 28.15 -7.38
CA GLN A 712 4.61 28.35 -8.48
C GLN A 712 5.18 27.77 -9.78
N VAL A 713 4.34 27.08 -10.56
CA VAL A 713 4.69 26.40 -11.78
C VAL A 713 4.05 27.12 -12.96
N LYS A 714 4.87 27.56 -13.91
CA LYS A 714 4.46 28.19 -15.15
C LYS A 714 4.93 27.37 -16.34
N ASN A 715 3.96 26.86 -17.07
CA ASN A 715 4.17 26.02 -18.23
C ASN A 715 3.66 26.71 -19.50
N ASP A 716 4.05 27.97 -19.71
CA ASP A 716 3.75 28.73 -20.91
C ASP A 716 5.01 29.45 -21.37
N SER A 717 5.26 29.42 -22.68
CA SER A 717 6.42 30.08 -23.31
C SER A 717 6.48 31.60 -23.08
N ALA A 718 5.39 32.24 -22.66
CA ALA A 718 5.35 33.64 -22.22
C ALA A 718 6.24 33.90 -20.99
N TYR A 719 6.47 32.89 -20.17
CA TYR A 719 7.37 32.96 -19.02
C TYR A 719 8.77 32.52 -19.45
N GLY A 720 9.61 33.50 -19.78
CA GLY A 720 10.97 33.30 -20.28
C GLY A 720 12.05 33.43 -19.20
N THR A 721 13.19 34.00 -19.57
CA THR A 721 14.33 34.22 -18.66
C THR A 721 14.21 35.48 -17.80
N GLN A 722 13.22 36.33 -18.05
CA GLN A 722 12.99 37.55 -17.26
C GLN A 722 12.03 37.24 -16.11
N PRO A 723 12.45 37.36 -14.84
CA PRO A 723 11.55 37.14 -13.72
C PRO A 723 10.42 38.18 -13.69
N GLN A 724 9.21 37.71 -13.39
CA GLN A 724 8.04 38.57 -13.20
C GLN A 724 7.76 38.74 -11.71
N GLN A 725 7.97 39.95 -11.19
CA GLN A 725 7.87 40.24 -9.75
C GLN A 725 6.46 39.98 -9.21
N GLU A 726 5.42 40.22 -10.01
CA GLU A 726 4.01 40.00 -9.63
C GLU A 726 3.73 38.57 -9.17
N LEU A 727 4.40 37.57 -9.76
CA LEU A 727 4.26 36.16 -9.33
C LEU A 727 4.85 35.94 -7.92
N PHE A 728 5.97 36.57 -7.60
CA PHE A 728 6.55 36.53 -6.26
C PHE A 728 5.71 37.30 -5.24
N ASP A 729 5.11 38.42 -5.65
CA ASP A 729 4.25 39.23 -4.80
C ASP A 729 2.94 38.49 -4.49
N ALA A 730 2.40 37.71 -5.44
CA ALA A 730 1.25 36.84 -5.24
C ALA A 730 1.52 35.70 -4.24
N MET A 731 2.77 35.22 -4.13
CA MET A 731 3.21 34.24 -3.12
C MET A 731 3.43 34.87 -1.73
N ASN A 732 2.59 35.82 -1.31
CA ASN A 732 2.66 36.39 0.03
C ASN A 732 1.87 35.52 1.04
N PRO A 733 2.54 34.77 1.94
CA PRO A 733 1.87 33.87 2.88
C PRO A 733 0.87 34.56 3.83
N HIS A 734 0.98 35.86 4.09
CA HIS A 734 -0.02 36.59 4.88
C HIS A 734 -1.31 36.78 4.07
N ASN A 735 -1.19 37.19 2.80
CA ASN A 735 -2.33 37.33 1.89
C ASN A 735 -2.99 35.99 1.57
N LEU A 736 -2.21 34.91 1.61
CA LEU A 736 -2.67 33.53 1.42
C LEU A 736 -3.28 32.91 2.69
N ASN A 737 -3.30 33.62 3.82
CA ASN A 737 -3.73 33.14 5.14
C ASN A 737 -2.93 31.93 5.66
N ILE A 738 -1.68 31.76 5.20
CA ILE A 738 -0.77 30.73 5.70
C ILE A 738 -0.15 31.19 7.03
N LEU A 739 0.22 32.48 7.12
CA LEU A 739 0.83 33.10 8.28
C LEU A 739 -0.04 34.22 8.86
N GLU A 740 -0.16 34.27 10.18
CA GLU A 740 -0.83 35.36 10.88
C GLU A 740 0.03 36.64 10.92
N ASP A 741 -0.60 37.82 10.81
CA ASP A 741 0.07 39.14 10.77
C ASP A 741 0.93 39.47 12.01
N LYS A 742 0.61 38.85 13.16
CA LYS A 742 1.32 39.04 14.44
C LYS A 742 2.18 37.84 14.83
N GLY A 743 2.38 36.88 13.91
CA GLY A 743 3.15 35.66 14.15
C GLY A 743 4.68 35.85 14.26
N CYS A 744 5.37 34.75 14.55
CA CYS A 744 6.83 34.66 14.57
C CYS A 744 7.42 34.96 13.19
N ALA A 745 8.67 35.44 13.16
CA ALA A 745 9.43 35.59 11.91
C ALA A 745 9.69 34.22 11.26
N VAL A 746 9.08 33.97 10.10
CA VAL A 746 9.20 32.73 9.33
C VAL A 746 10.01 33.00 8.07
N PRO A 747 11.19 32.37 7.88
CA PRO A 747 11.95 32.46 6.63
C PRO A 747 11.16 31.87 5.46
N ILE A 748 11.23 32.53 4.30
CA ILE A 748 10.46 32.15 3.11
C ILE A 748 11.38 32.02 1.90
N ILE A 749 11.27 30.88 1.21
CA ILE A 749 11.89 30.65 -0.10
C ILE A 749 10.76 30.58 -1.12
N LYS A 750 10.73 31.50 -2.07
CA LYS A 750 9.76 31.55 -3.17
C LYS A 750 10.43 31.07 -4.44
N ILE A 751 9.81 30.15 -5.17
CA ILE A 751 10.36 29.58 -6.39
C ILE A 751 9.32 29.67 -7.51
N VAL A 752 9.71 30.21 -8.66
CA VAL A 752 8.92 30.11 -9.88
C VAL A 752 9.65 29.20 -10.86
N PHE A 753 8.99 28.12 -11.27
CA PHE A 753 9.44 27.24 -12.35
C PHE A 753 8.79 27.67 -13.67
N ALA A 754 9.52 28.37 -14.53
CA ALA A 754 9.11 28.71 -15.88
C ALA A 754 9.57 27.60 -16.86
N LEU A 755 8.87 26.45 -16.83
CA LEU A 755 9.28 25.20 -17.47
C LEU A 755 9.43 25.32 -19.00
N ALA A 756 8.56 26.10 -19.62
CA ALA A 756 8.48 26.29 -21.07
C ALA A 756 9.52 27.26 -21.65
N ALA A 757 10.39 27.84 -20.82
CA ALA A 757 11.37 28.81 -21.29
C ALA A 757 12.42 28.14 -22.20
N LYS A 758 12.63 28.72 -23.39
CA LYS A 758 13.55 28.18 -24.41
C LYS A 758 15.02 28.21 -24.01
N LYS A 759 15.40 29.11 -23.10
CA LYS A 759 16.78 29.25 -22.62
C LYS A 759 16.81 28.95 -21.12
N PRO A 760 17.67 28.03 -20.67
CA PRO A 760 17.80 27.76 -19.25
C PRO A 760 18.45 28.95 -18.54
N LEU A 761 17.88 29.35 -17.40
CA LEU A 761 18.46 30.37 -16.52
C LEU A 761 18.00 30.14 -15.08
N LEU A 762 18.95 30.21 -14.15
CA LEU A 762 18.67 30.31 -12.73
C LEU A 762 19.02 31.72 -12.26
N LYS A 763 18.05 32.44 -11.71
CA LYS A 763 18.25 33.76 -11.10
C LYS A 763 17.75 33.76 -9.66
N VAL A 764 18.62 34.18 -8.75
CA VAL A 764 18.33 34.17 -7.31
C VAL A 764 18.48 35.57 -6.75
N VAL A 765 17.47 36.03 -6.03
CA VAL A 765 17.47 37.31 -5.31
C VAL A 765 17.27 37.03 -3.83
N ARG A 766 18.23 37.46 -3.01
CA ARG A 766 18.13 37.43 -1.55
C ARG A 766 17.66 38.80 -1.05
N LYS A 767 16.57 38.84 -0.30
CA LYS A 767 16.04 40.05 0.34
C LYS A 767 16.29 39.99 1.84
N ASN A 768 16.85 41.06 2.40
CA ASN A 768 17.01 41.21 3.85
C ASN A 768 15.65 41.28 4.54
N ALA A 769 15.63 41.04 5.86
CA ALA A 769 14.42 41.16 6.66
C ALA A 769 13.77 42.54 6.52
N SER A 770 12.48 42.56 6.22
CA SER A 770 11.66 43.77 6.11
C SER A 770 10.64 43.84 7.23
N ALA A 771 9.98 45.00 7.41
CA ALA A 771 8.86 45.12 8.34
C ALA A 771 7.68 44.19 7.99
N SER A 772 7.49 43.90 6.69
CA SER A 772 6.41 43.05 6.18
C SER A 772 6.60 41.55 6.43
N TYR A 773 7.84 41.06 6.48
CA TYR A 773 8.12 39.62 6.60
C TYR A 773 8.96 39.24 7.82
N ARG A 774 9.70 40.20 8.40
CA ARG A 774 10.54 40.05 9.61
C ARG A 774 11.63 38.97 9.52
N ALA A 775 11.82 38.35 8.36
CA ALA A 775 12.82 37.31 8.08
C ALA A 775 13.43 37.49 6.69
N VAL A 776 14.57 36.84 6.45
CA VAL A 776 15.21 36.79 5.13
C VAL A 776 14.32 36.03 4.14
N ILE A 777 14.23 36.53 2.91
CA ILE A 777 13.46 35.92 1.83
C ILE A 777 14.38 35.63 0.65
N TYR A 778 14.17 34.47 0.03
CA TYR A 778 14.76 34.11 -1.25
C TYR A 778 13.70 34.09 -2.34
N GLU A 779 13.98 34.73 -3.47
CA GLU A 779 13.18 34.63 -4.69
C GLU A 779 14.02 33.98 -5.78
N ILE A 780 13.58 32.80 -6.23
CA ILE A 780 14.29 31.95 -7.17
C ILE A 780 13.46 31.83 -8.44
N TRP A 781 14.00 32.32 -9.55
CA TRP A 781 13.43 32.12 -10.88
C TRP A 781 14.22 31.03 -11.61
N CYS A 782 13.58 29.89 -11.86
CA CYS A 782 14.13 28.77 -12.61
C CYS A 782 13.45 28.70 -13.97
N ALA A 783 14.13 29.19 -15.01
CA ALA A 783 13.67 29.14 -16.38
C ALA A 783 14.23 27.90 -17.09
N GLY A 784 13.36 27.15 -17.75
CA GLY A 784 13.70 26.00 -18.59
C GLY A 784 13.81 24.68 -17.81
N LEU A 785 13.51 23.58 -18.51
CA LEU A 785 13.62 22.22 -18.00
C LEU A 785 14.90 21.56 -18.56
N SER A 786 16.06 21.88 -17.98
CA SER A 786 17.38 21.42 -18.47
C SER A 786 18.35 21.02 -17.34
N PRO A 787 19.26 20.05 -17.54
CA PRO A 787 20.41 19.78 -16.67
C PRO A 787 21.25 21.00 -16.34
N ASP A 788 21.25 22.03 -17.20
CA ASP A 788 22.06 23.25 -17.01
C ASP A 788 21.62 24.05 -15.78
N VAL A 789 20.37 23.85 -15.32
CA VAL A 789 19.79 24.54 -14.16
C VAL A 789 19.19 23.59 -13.13
N LEU A 790 18.91 22.33 -13.48
CA LEU A 790 18.26 21.34 -12.62
C LEU A 790 19.04 20.03 -12.60
N LEU A 791 19.60 19.69 -11.44
CA LEU A 791 20.42 18.48 -11.24
C LEU A 791 19.67 17.15 -11.47
N PRO A 792 18.36 17.01 -11.14
CA PRO A 792 17.66 15.74 -11.38
C PRO A 792 17.52 15.33 -12.85
N ILE A 793 17.73 16.25 -13.79
CA ILE A 793 17.56 15.98 -15.23
C ILE A 793 18.85 15.41 -15.78
N LYS A 794 18.88 14.09 -16.03
CA LYS A 794 20.03 13.41 -16.65
C LYS A 794 19.90 13.31 -18.18
N GLU A 795 18.69 13.01 -18.66
CA GLU A 795 18.39 12.76 -20.08
C GLU A 795 17.36 13.77 -20.59
N LYS A 796 17.79 14.76 -21.39
CA LYS A 796 16.90 15.85 -21.84
C LYS A 796 15.64 15.35 -22.58
N GLY A 797 15.77 14.32 -23.43
CA GLY A 797 14.69 13.91 -24.35
C GLY A 797 13.39 13.46 -23.67
N VAL A 798 13.47 12.70 -22.57
CA VAL A 798 12.28 12.21 -21.85
C VAL A 798 11.54 13.36 -21.17
N TRP A 799 12.29 14.27 -20.55
CA TRP A 799 11.74 15.46 -19.88
C TRP A 799 11.13 16.44 -20.89
N GLU A 800 11.74 16.59 -22.07
CA GLU A 800 11.15 17.36 -23.17
C GLU A 800 9.85 16.73 -23.66
N ALA A 801 9.78 15.40 -23.81
CA ALA A 801 8.55 14.71 -24.20
C ALA A 801 7.45 14.88 -23.15
N LEU A 802 7.78 14.77 -21.86
CA LEU A 802 6.87 15.04 -20.74
C LEU A 802 6.36 16.48 -20.76
N LEU A 803 7.26 17.45 -20.99
CA LEU A 803 6.91 18.86 -21.13
C LEU A 803 6.01 19.09 -22.35
N GLN A 804 6.28 18.47 -23.50
CA GLN A 804 5.41 18.60 -24.66
C GLN A 804 4.02 18.00 -24.40
N ALA A 805 3.98 16.80 -23.78
CA ALA A 805 2.74 16.18 -23.36
C ALA A 805 1.96 17.08 -22.38
N SER A 806 2.62 17.95 -21.63
CA SER A 806 1.94 18.87 -20.72
C SER A 806 1.09 19.97 -21.40
N TYR A 807 1.29 20.27 -22.69
CA TYR A 807 0.48 21.24 -23.47
C TYR A 807 -0.81 20.64 -24.06
N GLY A 808 -1.54 19.88 -23.24
CA GLY A 808 -2.44 18.78 -23.63
C GLY A 808 -3.54 18.98 -24.69
N TRP A 809 -3.81 20.19 -25.18
CA TRP A 809 -4.78 20.42 -26.26
C TRP A 809 -4.16 20.33 -27.65
N LYS A 810 -2.87 20.64 -27.82
CA LYS A 810 -2.22 20.65 -29.15
C LYS A 810 -2.09 19.25 -29.75
N SER A 811 -1.85 18.25 -28.91
CA SER A 811 -1.72 16.85 -29.31
C SER A 811 -2.99 16.30 -29.98
N LEU A 812 -4.18 16.85 -29.70
CA LEU A 812 -5.43 16.47 -30.37
C LEU A 812 -5.37 16.71 -31.88
N TYR A 813 -4.57 17.70 -32.31
CA TYR A 813 -4.45 18.11 -33.70
C TYR A 813 -3.20 17.54 -34.38
N GLU A 814 -2.33 16.83 -33.65
CA GLU A 814 -1.11 16.23 -34.21
C GLU A 814 -1.41 14.97 -35.03
N THR A 815 -0.81 14.89 -36.22
CA THR A 815 -0.91 13.75 -37.13
C THR A 815 0.27 13.78 -38.11
N PRO A 816 0.76 12.63 -38.60
CA PRO A 816 1.90 12.56 -39.51
C PRO A 816 1.71 13.29 -40.84
N LEU A 817 0.46 13.58 -41.23
CA LEU A 817 0.11 14.21 -42.50
C LEU A 817 -0.39 15.65 -42.26
N ASP A 818 0.28 16.63 -42.87
CA ASP A 818 -0.09 18.05 -42.76
C ASP A 818 -1.54 18.34 -43.20
N ILE A 819 -2.05 17.60 -44.19
CA ILE A 819 -3.44 17.72 -44.63
C ILE A 819 -4.40 17.26 -43.53
N ALA A 820 -4.13 16.12 -42.90
CA ALA A 820 -4.96 15.61 -41.82
C ALA A 820 -4.94 16.56 -40.60
N LYS A 821 -3.79 17.21 -40.34
CA LYS A 821 -3.65 18.20 -39.28
C LYS A 821 -4.55 19.41 -39.55
N LYS A 822 -4.48 19.96 -40.77
CA LYS A 822 -5.35 21.06 -41.18
C LYS A 822 -6.84 20.70 -41.10
N LEU A 823 -7.22 19.49 -41.55
CA LEU A 823 -8.61 19.01 -41.48
C LEU A 823 -9.11 18.86 -40.02
N ARG A 824 -8.28 18.35 -39.10
CA ARG A 824 -8.64 18.27 -37.67
C ARG A 824 -8.77 19.65 -37.04
N GLN A 825 -7.85 20.57 -37.36
CA GLN A 825 -7.92 21.95 -36.88
C GLN A 825 -9.18 22.64 -37.41
N SER A 826 -9.55 22.45 -38.67
CA SER A 826 -10.77 23.03 -39.24
C SER A 826 -12.06 22.48 -38.64
N ALA A 827 -12.03 21.29 -38.04
CA ALA A 827 -13.18 20.71 -37.31
C ALA A 827 -13.48 21.44 -35.98
N THR A 828 -12.59 22.32 -35.54
CA THR A 828 -12.75 23.15 -34.34
C THR A 828 -12.47 24.62 -34.71
N PRO A 829 -13.37 25.25 -35.49
CA PRO A 829 -13.14 26.57 -36.06
C PRO A 829 -12.89 27.60 -34.95
N GLY A 830 -11.79 28.36 -35.04
CA GLY A 830 -11.42 29.41 -34.08
C GLY A 830 -10.92 28.94 -32.72
N ALA A 831 -10.78 27.63 -32.49
CA ALA A 831 -10.42 27.07 -31.19
C ALA A 831 -8.98 27.37 -30.74
N ALA A 832 -8.08 27.69 -31.68
CA ALA A 832 -6.70 28.06 -31.38
C ALA A 832 -6.14 29.10 -32.36
N ARG A 833 -4.83 29.37 -32.34
CA ARG A 833 -4.23 30.43 -33.17
C ARG A 833 -3.79 29.96 -34.55
N GLU A 834 -3.54 28.67 -34.71
CA GLU A 834 -3.00 28.07 -35.92
C GLU A 834 -3.95 28.21 -37.12
N ASN A 835 -3.39 28.46 -38.31
CA ASN A 835 -4.17 28.77 -39.51
C ASN A 835 -5.22 27.70 -39.89
N GLY A 836 -4.97 26.42 -39.59
CA GLY A 836 -5.95 25.36 -39.87
C GLY A 836 -7.28 25.53 -39.12
N HIS A 837 -7.30 26.23 -37.98
CA HIS A 837 -8.55 26.53 -37.26
C HIS A 837 -9.38 27.63 -37.94
N TYR A 838 -8.81 28.37 -38.88
CA TYR A 838 -9.49 29.47 -39.59
C TYR A 838 -9.66 29.17 -41.08
N SER A 839 -8.82 28.29 -41.66
CA SER A 839 -8.66 28.11 -43.12
C SER A 839 -9.94 27.84 -43.91
N CYS A 840 -11.01 27.38 -43.27
CA CYS A 840 -12.30 27.08 -43.92
C CYS A 840 -13.35 28.20 -43.76
N TRP A 841 -13.16 29.18 -42.88
CA TRP A 841 -14.21 30.18 -42.55
C TRP A 841 -13.70 31.60 -42.31
N ALA A 842 -12.38 31.80 -42.16
CA ALA A 842 -11.78 33.12 -42.02
C ALA A 842 -10.32 33.12 -42.50
N THR A 843 -9.90 34.21 -43.13
CA THR A 843 -8.49 34.45 -43.38
C THR A 843 -7.95 35.29 -42.23
N ARG A 844 -6.93 34.80 -41.54
CA ARG A 844 -6.25 35.55 -40.49
C ARG A 844 -5.00 36.17 -41.09
N GLU A 845 -4.97 37.49 -41.22
CA GLU A 845 -3.74 38.20 -41.61
C GLU A 845 -2.73 38.07 -40.46
N CYS A 846 -1.48 37.71 -40.81
CA CYS A 846 -0.39 37.44 -39.86
C CYS A 846 0.01 38.66 -39.05
#